data_AF-A0A9P9Q8G6-F1
#
_entry.id   AF-A0A9P9Q8G6-F1
#
_cell.length_a   1.000
_cell.length_b   1.000
_cell.length_c   1.000
_cell.angle_alpha   90.00
_cell.angle_beta   90.00
_cell.angle_gamma   90.00
#
_symmetry.space_group_name_H-M   'P 1'
#
loop_
_entity.id
_entity.type
_entity.pdbx_description
1 polymer ?
#
loop_
_entity_poly.entity_id
_entity_poly.type
_entity_poly.pdbx_seq_one_letter_code
_entity_poly.pdbx_strand_id
1 'polypeptide(L)'
;MSTHVVDEAGLLQRLEALLENNSAGQDAPLRTIQDELARLPKDRATSTLEQAYQSLGTAVGKDKGWQTLYRDTSILAAALKDLDSSDRPASLRKQYLRVIGNCVADNDLNREVVVKDLQKLVALITEEELATIALIVLFNLCNDFDPAKAAAAALRLDATISRELFIGHLSEAALDYAVDLLTWTTGKLTADQLQDEYSLETFACLLKVALQYDEDHYYEYVAIIVHYLQGPEFQQKVAMPRFVDDLVVLMLDFEDRLPTAELEAVFQELAITKSDEQTSSEETNVLLLAQLINSVSALSATDAFAQNFTVRSPAIERIRARIGYPTDRSPSAVCAYVMLGNLAMSDEVSIDMVSIMQLHMPLRDIIFFDKHSALIYAALGLLRHLAFPEANRTELGDARIIEGCHNFISSDREDPAVRGEMAALLCKLVTNNSKNIDRLVMYRVGERRGEPGDLPLRSISDGPTCFGDLVKQSLLPAKPLPSTAMKNFMVEAGRTIVAILRHLGRSAPGGELDVNAVRLRMFECPEVAKPLARLVRQRFYAGARSEGLLGLGLMAQSREGAAKVIEEIKEDGGLLEAIKDFAEGKDGGAEQQGQAAGRDYQNAIVLLQALQNNWGNEADTALKDRVTSLQELLGKLMVQ
;
A
#
# COMPACT_ATOMS: atom_id res chain seq x y z
N MET A 1 19.35 72.87 18.40
CA MET A 1 19.49 71.60 17.67
C MET A 1 18.58 71.66 16.46
N SER A 2 19.17 71.85 15.29
CA SER A 2 18.44 72.01 14.02
C SER A 2 17.97 70.65 13.52
N THR A 3 16.67 70.39 13.57
CA THR A 3 16.05 69.31 12.80
C THR A 3 16.18 69.69 11.33
N HIS A 4 17.19 69.16 10.64
CA HIS A 4 17.25 69.21 9.18
C HIS A 4 15.99 68.52 8.64
N VAL A 5 15.04 69.31 8.15
CA VAL A 5 13.90 68.81 7.39
C VAL A 5 14.49 68.29 6.08
N VAL A 6 14.39 66.98 5.85
CA VAL A 6 14.80 66.37 4.58
C VAL A 6 13.88 66.91 3.49
N ASP A 7 14.47 67.44 2.42
CA ASP A 7 13.71 67.84 1.22
C ASP A 7 13.25 66.58 0.48
N GLU A 8 12.01 66.17 0.73
CA GLU A 8 11.42 64.94 0.19
C GLU A 8 11.38 64.92 -1.34
N ALA A 9 11.06 66.06 -1.98
CA ALA A 9 11.00 66.16 -3.44
C ALA A 9 12.41 66.12 -4.05
N GLY A 10 13.37 66.85 -3.46
CA GLY A 10 14.77 66.82 -3.89
C GLY A 10 15.46 65.47 -3.65
N LEU A 11 15.01 64.70 -2.65
CA LEU A 11 15.47 63.33 -2.41
C LEU A 11 15.00 62.38 -3.53
N LEU A 12 13.72 62.42 -3.88
CA LEU A 12 13.15 61.56 -4.93
C LEU A 12 13.79 61.84 -6.29
N GLN A 13 13.96 63.12 -6.65
CA GLN A 13 14.58 63.48 -7.92
C GLN A 13 16.04 63.01 -8.02
N ARG A 14 16.80 63.08 -6.91
CA ARG A 14 18.17 62.55 -6.86
C ARG A 14 18.20 61.03 -6.96
N LEU A 15 17.25 60.34 -6.33
CA LEU A 15 17.13 58.89 -6.41
C LEU A 15 16.81 58.45 -7.83
N GLU A 16 15.84 59.06 -8.50
CA GLU A 16 15.49 58.75 -9.88
C GLU A 16 16.68 58.96 -10.82
N ALA A 17 17.34 60.12 -10.75
CA ALA A 17 18.52 60.40 -11.55
C ALA A 17 19.68 59.41 -11.29
N LEU A 18 19.82 58.93 -10.05
CA LEU A 18 20.80 57.91 -9.72
C LEU A 18 20.45 56.56 -10.35
N LEU A 19 19.18 56.15 -10.29
CA LEU A 19 18.71 54.85 -10.80
C LEU A 19 18.60 54.79 -12.33
N GLU A 20 18.61 55.93 -13.03
CA GLU A 20 18.76 55.99 -14.49
C GLU A 20 20.16 55.62 -14.98
N ASN A 21 21.18 55.72 -14.11
CA ASN A 21 22.55 55.35 -14.43
C ASN A 21 22.78 53.84 -14.22
N ASN A 22 23.87 53.32 -14.80
CA ASN A 22 24.32 51.96 -14.51
C ASN A 22 24.67 51.81 -13.02
N SER A 23 24.40 50.65 -12.45
CA SER A 23 24.67 50.32 -11.04
C SER A 23 26.16 50.48 -10.65
N ALA A 24 27.07 50.29 -11.60
CA ALA A 24 28.51 50.34 -11.35
C ALA A 24 28.97 51.68 -10.72
N GLY A 25 29.58 51.60 -9.53
CA GLY A 25 30.19 52.73 -8.83
C GLY A 25 29.22 53.63 -8.06
N GLN A 26 27.97 53.21 -7.87
CA GLN A 26 26.93 54.00 -7.20
C GLN A 26 26.85 53.78 -5.68
N ASP A 27 27.80 53.06 -5.07
CA ASP A 27 27.78 52.67 -3.65
C ASP A 27 27.62 53.86 -2.68
N ALA A 28 28.47 54.88 -2.80
CA ALA A 28 28.49 56.01 -1.87
C ALA A 28 27.28 56.94 -2.02
N PRO A 29 26.86 57.32 -3.25
CA PRO A 29 25.61 58.05 -3.45
C PRO A 29 24.39 57.30 -2.92
N LEU A 30 24.32 55.98 -3.15
CA LEU A 30 23.20 55.16 -2.72
C LEU A 30 23.13 55.02 -1.19
N ARG A 31 24.29 54.88 -0.50
CA ARG A 31 24.35 54.93 0.98
C ARG A 31 23.83 56.26 1.53
N THR A 32 24.18 57.36 0.87
CA THR A 32 23.72 58.70 1.27
C THR A 32 22.19 58.79 1.18
N ILE A 33 21.62 58.31 0.06
CA ILE A 33 20.16 58.27 -0.10
C ILE A 33 19.52 57.36 0.95
N GLN A 34 20.09 56.20 1.24
CA GLN A 34 19.59 55.29 2.27
C GLN A 34 19.59 55.93 3.67
N ASP A 35 20.66 56.66 4.03
CA ASP A 35 20.73 57.39 5.30
C ASP A 35 19.69 58.51 5.40
N GLU A 36 19.40 59.17 4.28
CA GLU A 36 18.35 60.21 4.21
C GLU A 36 16.95 59.59 4.32
N LEU A 37 16.68 58.48 3.61
CA LEU A 37 15.42 57.73 3.72
C LEU A 37 15.18 57.24 5.16
N ALA A 38 16.23 56.77 5.84
CA ALA A 38 16.14 56.31 7.22
C ALA A 38 15.83 57.42 8.24
N ARG A 39 16.04 58.70 7.89
CA ARG A 39 15.74 59.86 8.74
C ARG A 39 14.34 60.43 8.52
N LEU A 40 13.61 59.98 7.51
CA LEU A 40 12.27 60.46 7.24
C LEU A 40 11.29 60.09 8.37
N PRO A 41 10.41 61.02 8.79
CA PRO A 41 9.43 60.76 9.85
C PRO A 41 8.41 59.72 9.39
N LYS A 42 8.29 58.62 10.16
CA LYS A 42 7.47 57.44 9.80
C LYS A 42 5.99 57.77 9.50
N ASP A 43 5.43 58.76 10.19
CA ASP A 43 3.99 59.08 10.12
C ASP A 43 3.63 60.12 9.04
N ARG A 44 4.61 60.85 8.50
CA ARG A 44 4.38 61.96 7.55
C ARG A 44 4.95 61.73 6.16
N ALA A 45 5.97 60.88 6.03
CA ALA A 45 6.69 60.66 4.78
C ALA A 45 6.29 59.37 4.05
N THR A 46 5.12 58.80 4.36
CA THR A 46 4.67 57.51 3.82
C THR A 46 4.60 57.50 2.29
N SER A 47 4.03 58.56 1.68
CA SER A 47 3.97 58.71 0.22
C SER A 47 5.36 58.77 -0.42
N THR A 48 6.29 59.47 0.22
CA THR A 48 7.67 59.63 -0.27
C THR A 48 8.44 58.31 -0.17
N LEU A 49 8.28 57.57 0.94
CA LEU A 49 8.84 56.23 1.08
C LEU A 49 8.25 55.26 0.04
N GLU A 50 6.95 55.33 -0.24
CA GLU A 50 6.31 54.47 -1.23
C GLU A 50 6.89 54.72 -2.62
N GLN A 51 6.99 55.99 -3.05
CA GLN A 51 7.60 56.35 -4.33
C GLN A 51 9.07 55.97 -4.41
N ALA A 52 9.83 56.18 -3.34
CA ALA A 52 11.25 55.82 -3.29
C ALA A 52 11.45 54.31 -3.46
N TYR A 53 10.74 53.49 -2.69
CA TYR A 53 10.85 52.02 -2.78
C TYR A 53 10.23 51.46 -4.05
N GLN A 54 9.23 52.14 -4.63
CA GLN A 54 8.77 51.84 -5.97
C GLN A 54 9.92 52.05 -6.97
N SER A 55 10.56 53.21 -7.00
CA SER A 55 11.69 53.47 -7.92
C SER A 55 12.83 52.47 -7.73
N LEU A 56 13.21 52.19 -6.48
CA LEU A 56 14.21 51.16 -6.14
C LEU A 56 13.81 49.78 -6.68
N GLY A 57 12.57 49.34 -6.42
CA GLY A 57 12.06 48.05 -6.87
C GLY A 57 12.02 47.92 -8.40
N THR A 58 11.67 49.00 -9.10
CA THR A 58 11.70 49.06 -10.57
C THR A 58 13.13 48.97 -11.10
N ALA A 59 14.09 49.65 -10.46
CA ALA A 59 15.48 49.64 -10.90
C ALA A 59 16.12 48.25 -10.77
N VAL A 60 16.02 47.61 -9.61
CA VAL A 60 16.57 46.25 -9.41
C VAL A 60 15.88 45.19 -10.27
N GLY A 61 14.59 45.38 -10.59
CA GLY A 61 13.88 44.49 -11.51
C GLY A 61 14.33 44.63 -12.97
N LYS A 62 14.85 45.81 -13.37
CA LYS A 62 15.38 46.06 -14.72
C LYS A 62 16.86 45.71 -14.86
N ASP A 63 17.63 45.91 -13.80
CA ASP A 63 19.08 45.69 -13.79
C ASP A 63 19.49 44.92 -12.52
N LYS A 64 19.88 43.65 -12.70
CA LYS A 64 20.35 42.78 -11.61
C LYS A 64 21.63 43.31 -10.94
N GLY A 65 22.36 44.24 -11.58
CA GLY A 65 23.52 44.91 -11.00
C GLY A 65 23.21 45.67 -9.70
N TRP A 66 21.95 46.02 -9.44
CA TRP A 66 21.54 46.68 -8.18
C TRP A 66 21.43 45.72 -6.98
N GLN A 67 21.27 44.41 -7.21
CA GLN A 67 21.02 43.42 -6.14
C GLN A 67 22.12 43.43 -5.07
N THR A 68 23.39 43.40 -5.50
CA THR A 68 24.56 43.43 -4.61
C THR A 68 24.68 44.77 -3.90
N LEU A 69 24.46 45.87 -4.61
CA LEU A 69 24.52 47.22 -4.02
C LEU A 69 23.44 47.41 -2.95
N TYR A 70 22.22 46.94 -3.19
CA TYR A 70 21.13 47.10 -2.23
C TYR A 70 21.40 46.33 -0.93
N ARG A 71 22.07 45.18 -1.03
CA ARG A 71 22.60 44.46 0.14
C ARG A 71 23.69 45.27 0.85
N ASP A 72 24.73 45.68 0.12
CA ASP A 72 25.94 46.30 0.69
C ASP A 72 25.73 47.75 1.17
N THR A 73 24.64 48.38 0.74
CA THR A 73 24.19 49.72 1.17
C THR A 73 23.03 49.67 2.16
N SER A 74 22.61 48.48 2.61
CA SER A 74 21.54 48.28 3.60
C SER A 74 20.12 48.68 3.18
N ILE A 75 19.87 48.92 1.89
CA ILE A 75 18.50 49.11 1.37
C ILE A 75 17.66 47.85 1.58
N LEU A 76 18.23 46.68 1.24
CA LEU A 76 17.55 45.39 1.44
C LEU A 76 17.25 45.15 2.93
N ALA A 77 18.22 45.42 3.80
CA ALA A 77 18.06 45.30 5.25
C ALA A 77 16.98 46.25 5.80
N ALA A 78 16.88 47.47 5.26
CA ALA A 78 15.84 48.42 5.67
C ALA A 78 14.44 48.00 5.23
N ALA A 79 14.29 47.47 4.00
CA ALA A 79 13.04 46.89 3.52
C ALA A 79 12.56 45.76 4.44
N LEU A 80 13.46 44.82 4.80
CA LEU A 80 13.16 43.70 5.71
C LEU A 80 12.80 44.15 7.14
N LYS A 81 13.48 45.19 7.63
CA LYS A 81 13.29 45.69 9.00
C LYS A 81 11.90 46.29 9.22
N ASP A 82 11.38 47.03 8.25
CA ASP A 82 10.09 47.74 8.37
C ASP A 82 8.91 46.95 7.77
N LEU A 83 9.14 45.69 7.36
CA LEU A 83 8.17 44.87 6.63
C LEU A 83 6.97 44.40 7.48
N ASP A 84 7.21 44.02 8.73
CA ASP A 84 6.23 43.50 9.70
C ASP A 84 5.56 44.60 10.54
N SER A 85 5.85 45.87 10.24
CA SER A 85 5.29 47.00 10.97
C SER A 85 3.84 47.24 10.55
N SER A 86 2.89 46.86 11.42
CA SER A 86 1.45 47.10 11.23
C SER A 86 1.08 48.59 11.08
N ASP A 87 1.97 49.48 11.49
CA ASP A 87 1.82 50.94 11.36
C ASP A 87 2.08 51.43 9.91
N ARG A 88 2.61 50.57 9.04
CA ARG A 88 2.87 50.89 7.64
C ARG A 88 1.70 50.43 6.75
N PRO A 89 1.23 51.28 5.82
CA PRO A 89 0.17 50.87 4.91
C PRO A 89 0.62 49.73 4.00
N ALA A 90 -0.33 48.90 3.57
CA ALA A 90 -0.08 47.78 2.68
C ALA A 90 0.57 48.23 1.35
N SER A 91 0.23 49.41 0.83
CA SER A 91 0.84 49.96 -0.40
C SER A 91 2.36 50.10 -0.30
N LEU A 92 2.87 50.58 0.84
CA LEU A 92 4.30 50.70 1.09
C LEU A 92 4.96 49.33 1.33
N ARG A 93 4.30 48.45 2.10
CA ARG A 93 4.79 47.08 2.35
C ARG A 93 4.87 46.26 1.05
N LYS A 94 3.96 46.47 0.09
CA LYS A 94 4.07 45.94 -1.28
C LYS A 94 5.35 46.39 -1.97
N GLN A 95 5.75 47.66 -1.85
CA GLN A 95 7.01 48.12 -2.45
C GLN A 95 8.24 47.52 -1.75
N TYR A 96 8.20 47.32 -0.43
CA TYR A 96 9.26 46.58 0.28
C TYR A 96 9.39 45.15 -0.24
N LEU A 97 8.27 44.41 -0.34
CA LEU A 97 8.26 43.06 -0.91
C LEU A 97 8.79 43.03 -2.34
N ARG A 98 8.44 44.03 -3.16
CA ARG A 98 8.95 44.13 -4.53
C ARG A 98 10.46 44.30 -4.59
N VAL A 99 11.04 45.15 -3.74
CA VAL A 99 12.50 45.28 -3.62
C VAL A 99 13.12 43.97 -3.14
N ILE A 100 12.56 43.34 -2.11
CA ILE A 100 13.08 42.07 -1.56
C ILE A 100 13.05 40.97 -2.64
N GLY A 101 11.90 40.75 -3.28
CA GLY A 101 11.70 39.72 -4.31
C GLY A 101 12.64 39.86 -5.50
N ASN A 102 12.84 41.09 -5.99
CA ASN A 102 13.77 41.35 -7.08
C ASN A 102 15.24 41.24 -6.64
N CYS A 103 15.56 41.54 -5.37
CA CYS A 103 16.90 41.37 -4.81
C CYS A 103 17.29 39.90 -4.66
N VAL A 104 16.35 39.01 -4.37
CA VAL A 104 16.63 37.56 -4.15
C VAL A 104 16.52 36.72 -5.41
N ALA A 105 15.92 37.25 -6.48
CA ALA A 105 15.80 36.54 -7.75
C ALA A 105 17.19 36.16 -8.31
N ASP A 106 17.46 34.85 -8.40
CA ASP A 106 18.72 34.26 -8.86
C ASP A 106 19.97 34.76 -8.12
N ASN A 107 19.85 35.10 -6.83
CA ASN A 107 20.96 35.65 -6.04
C ASN A 107 21.06 35.01 -4.65
N ASP A 108 21.81 33.92 -4.56
CA ASP A 108 21.92 33.12 -3.34
C ASP A 108 22.49 33.90 -2.15
N LEU A 109 23.43 34.83 -2.37
CA LEU A 109 23.96 35.68 -1.29
C LEU A 109 22.88 36.57 -0.68
N ASN A 110 21.96 37.08 -1.50
CA ASN A 110 20.82 37.84 -1.00
C ASN A 110 19.76 36.93 -0.37
N ARG A 111 19.54 35.73 -0.93
CA ARG A 111 18.65 34.71 -0.33
C ARG A 111 19.11 34.32 1.08
N GLU A 112 20.42 34.12 1.29
CA GLU A 112 21.01 33.84 2.62
C GLU A 112 20.74 34.94 3.65
N VAL A 113 20.68 36.21 3.21
CA VAL A 113 20.34 37.34 4.07
C VAL A 113 18.86 37.32 4.41
N VAL A 114 18.00 37.18 3.40
CA VAL A 114 16.53 37.28 3.55
C VAL A 114 15.93 36.09 4.29
N VAL A 115 16.48 34.87 4.14
CA VAL A 115 16.02 33.66 4.85
C VAL A 115 15.98 33.84 6.37
N LYS A 116 16.83 34.70 6.94
CA LYS A 116 16.87 34.97 8.39
C LYS A 116 15.59 35.64 8.90
N ASP A 117 14.86 36.32 8.02
CA ASP A 117 13.61 37.02 8.31
C ASP A 117 12.39 36.29 7.69
N LEU A 118 12.56 35.01 7.28
CA LEU A 118 11.54 34.24 6.57
C LEU A 118 10.18 34.20 7.28
N GLN A 119 10.17 34.11 8.61
CA GLN A 119 8.95 34.11 9.41
C GLN A 119 8.08 35.35 9.17
N LYS A 120 8.68 36.52 8.93
CA LYS A 120 7.94 37.74 8.60
C LYS A 120 7.23 37.61 7.26
N LEU A 121 7.89 37.05 6.26
CA LEU A 121 7.32 36.82 4.92
C LEU A 121 6.14 35.83 4.99
N VAL A 122 6.28 34.75 5.75
CA VAL A 122 5.21 33.76 5.94
C VAL A 122 3.97 34.39 6.58
N ALA A 123 4.14 35.27 7.57
CA ALA A 123 3.01 35.93 8.22
C ALA A 123 2.17 36.78 7.25
N LEU A 124 2.79 37.38 6.23
CA LEU A 124 2.11 38.23 5.26
C LEU A 124 1.21 37.47 4.27
N ILE A 125 1.33 36.14 4.18
CA ILE A 125 0.41 35.32 3.38
C ILE A 125 -1.02 35.43 3.93
N THR A 126 -1.16 35.66 5.23
CA THR A 126 -2.47 35.81 5.90
C THR A 126 -3.08 37.20 5.75
N GLU A 127 -2.42 38.12 5.03
CA GLU A 127 -2.94 39.46 4.73
C GLU A 127 -3.37 39.55 3.25
N GLU A 128 -4.67 39.68 2.97
CA GLU A 128 -5.26 39.62 1.62
C GLU A 128 -4.55 40.51 0.60
N GLU A 129 -4.25 41.74 0.99
CA GLU A 129 -3.61 42.70 0.11
C GLU A 129 -2.15 42.33 -0.23
N LEU A 130 -1.48 41.55 0.62
CA LEU A 130 -0.05 41.24 0.51
C LEU A 130 0.23 39.80 0.09
N ALA A 131 -0.75 38.90 0.24
CA ALA A 131 -0.57 37.46 0.07
C ALA A 131 0.10 37.08 -1.26
N THR A 132 -0.44 37.57 -2.39
CA THR A 132 0.10 37.25 -3.73
C THR A 132 1.55 37.66 -3.88
N ILE A 133 1.92 38.89 -3.49
CA ILE A 133 3.30 39.35 -3.63
C ILE A 133 4.23 38.69 -2.60
N ALA A 134 3.73 38.36 -1.40
CA ALA A 134 4.48 37.58 -0.42
C ALA A 134 4.83 36.18 -0.95
N LEU A 135 3.87 35.50 -1.58
CA LEU A 135 4.08 34.20 -2.22
C LEU A 135 5.09 34.27 -3.37
N ILE A 136 5.03 35.31 -4.22
CA ILE A 136 6.06 35.53 -5.27
C ILE A 136 7.46 35.70 -4.67
N VAL A 137 7.58 36.48 -3.59
CA VAL A 137 8.87 36.68 -2.90
C VAL A 137 9.38 35.36 -2.31
N LEU A 138 8.51 34.60 -1.65
CA LEU A 138 8.83 33.29 -1.09
C LEU A 138 9.23 32.29 -2.17
N PHE A 139 8.54 32.31 -3.32
CA PHE A 139 8.89 31.50 -4.49
C PHE A 139 10.30 31.84 -4.96
N ASN A 140 10.61 33.12 -5.21
CA ASN A 140 11.95 33.53 -5.64
C ASN A 140 13.05 33.18 -4.63
N LEU A 141 12.71 33.20 -3.34
CA LEU A 141 13.61 32.84 -2.26
C LEU A 141 13.90 31.33 -2.23
N CYS A 142 12.88 30.50 -2.49
CA CYS A 142 12.97 29.04 -2.43
C CYS A 142 13.39 28.39 -3.75
N ASN A 143 13.11 29.02 -4.90
CA ASN A 143 13.34 28.44 -6.21
C ASN A 143 14.83 28.12 -6.42
N ASP A 144 15.13 26.85 -6.71
CA ASP A 144 16.48 26.28 -6.81
C ASP A 144 17.42 26.57 -5.62
N PHE A 145 16.88 26.89 -4.44
CA PHE A 145 17.66 27.23 -3.25
C PHE A 145 17.22 26.40 -2.02
N ASP A 146 17.86 25.25 -1.87
CA ASP A 146 17.56 24.27 -0.81
C ASP A 146 17.58 24.82 0.63
N PRO A 147 18.49 25.74 1.03
CA PRO A 147 18.48 26.30 2.37
C PRO A 147 17.18 27.04 2.71
N ALA A 148 16.60 27.77 1.75
CA ALA A 148 15.31 28.44 1.95
C ALA A 148 14.15 27.44 2.01
N LYS A 149 14.14 26.41 1.15
CA LYS A 149 13.12 25.34 1.20
C LYS A 149 13.12 24.64 2.57
N ALA A 150 14.31 24.32 3.11
CA ALA A 150 14.46 23.72 4.43
C ALA A 150 14.01 24.67 5.56
N ALA A 151 14.34 25.96 5.48
CA ALA A 151 13.88 26.96 6.44
C ALA A 151 12.35 27.14 6.41
N ALA A 152 11.74 27.13 5.22
CA ALA A 152 10.29 27.19 5.05
C ALA A 152 9.59 25.96 5.65
N ALA A 153 10.15 24.77 5.46
CA ALA A 153 9.65 23.53 6.07
C ALA A 153 9.78 23.54 7.60
N ALA A 154 10.87 24.07 8.14
CA ALA A 154 11.03 24.26 9.58
C ALA A 154 9.98 25.21 10.18
N LEU A 155 9.50 26.19 9.41
CA LEU A 155 8.44 27.13 9.79
C LEU A 155 7.02 26.63 9.51
N ARG A 156 6.86 25.41 8.99
CA ARG A 156 5.56 24.84 8.62
C ARG A 156 4.78 25.70 7.61
N LEU A 157 5.49 26.21 6.59
CA LEU A 157 4.85 26.95 5.49
C LEU A 157 3.75 26.13 4.79
N ASP A 158 3.87 24.79 4.77
CA ASP A 158 2.86 23.85 4.29
C ASP A 158 1.52 24.07 5.00
N ALA A 159 1.54 24.20 6.32
CA ALA A 159 0.36 24.41 7.14
C ALA A 159 -0.29 25.78 6.86
N THR A 160 0.52 26.83 6.73
CA THR A 160 0.02 28.17 6.39
C THR A 160 -0.65 28.16 5.02
N ILE A 161 0.03 27.71 3.96
CA ILE A 161 -0.53 27.72 2.60
C ILE A 161 -1.79 26.86 2.52
N SER A 162 -1.77 25.65 3.08
CA SER A 162 -2.92 24.74 3.06
C SER A 162 -4.17 25.34 3.70
N ARG A 163 -3.99 26.07 4.82
CA ARG A 163 -5.07 26.77 5.49
C ARG A 163 -5.62 27.91 4.62
N GLU A 164 -4.75 28.73 4.05
CA GLU A 164 -5.17 29.89 3.23
C GLU A 164 -5.85 29.45 1.91
N LEU A 165 -5.42 28.34 1.32
CA LEU A 165 -6.12 27.66 0.23
C LEU A 165 -7.52 27.20 0.66
N PHE A 166 -7.62 26.50 1.79
CA PHE A 166 -8.90 25.96 2.28
C PHE A 166 -9.95 27.04 2.57
N ILE A 167 -9.54 28.20 3.10
CA ILE A 167 -10.47 29.30 3.36
C ILE A 167 -10.76 30.16 2.11
N GLY A 168 -10.11 29.88 0.98
CA GLY A 168 -10.29 30.61 -0.29
C GLY A 168 -9.74 32.03 -0.27
N HIS A 169 -8.69 32.28 0.52
CA HIS A 169 -8.13 33.62 0.69
C HIS A 169 -7.09 33.98 -0.38
N LEU A 170 -6.48 32.99 -1.03
CA LEU A 170 -5.50 33.22 -2.08
C LEU A 170 -6.21 33.54 -3.40
N SER A 171 -5.68 34.55 -4.11
CA SER A 171 -6.16 34.89 -5.46
C SER A 171 -5.70 33.85 -6.48
N GLU A 172 -6.44 33.73 -7.60
CA GLU A 172 -6.11 32.82 -8.71
C GLU A 172 -4.67 33.03 -9.21
N ALA A 173 -4.23 34.29 -9.33
CA ALA A 173 -2.87 34.64 -9.75
C ALA A 173 -1.76 34.24 -8.74
N ALA A 174 -2.12 33.78 -7.55
CA ALA A 174 -1.20 33.32 -6.52
C ALA A 174 -1.10 31.79 -6.41
N LEU A 175 -1.99 31.04 -7.09
CA LEU A 175 -2.12 29.60 -6.91
C LEU A 175 -0.87 28.84 -7.33
N ASP A 176 -0.32 29.09 -8.52
CA ASP A 176 0.90 28.44 -9.01
C ASP A 176 2.04 28.56 -7.98
N TYR A 177 2.27 29.76 -7.47
CA TYR A 177 3.31 30.02 -6.45
C TYR A 177 3.02 29.29 -5.15
N ALA A 178 1.77 29.27 -4.71
CA ALA A 178 1.35 28.60 -3.49
C ALA A 178 1.56 27.07 -3.60
N VAL A 179 1.18 26.47 -4.73
CA VAL A 179 1.27 25.03 -4.96
C VAL A 179 2.72 24.57 -5.12
N ASP A 180 3.56 25.32 -5.82
CA ASP A 180 4.99 25.04 -5.90
C ASP A 180 5.66 25.11 -4.53
N LEU A 181 5.39 26.18 -3.76
CA LEU A 181 5.91 26.33 -2.41
C LEU A 181 5.42 25.23 -1.47
N LEU A 182 4.14 24.86 -1.56
CA LEU A 182 3.56 23.76 -0.79
C LEU A 182 4.28 22.45 -1.11
N THR A 183 4.43 22.11 -2.39
CA THR A 183 5.12 20.90 -2.85
C THR A 183 6.56 20.85 -2.35
N TRP A 184 7.31 21.93 -2.50
CA TRP A 184 8.69 21.99 -2.04
C TRP A 184 8.82 21.91 -0.52
N THR A 185 7.90 22.56 0.20
CA THR A 185 7.91 22.59 1.66
C THR A 185 7.58 21.20 2.21
N THR A 186 6.51 20.56 1.72
CA THR A 186 6.13 19.22 2.11
C THR A 186 7.26 18.22 1.84
N GLY A 187 7.91 18.30 0.67
CA GLY A 187 9.05 17.43 0.32
C GLY A 187 10.31 17.64 1.17
N LYS A 188 10.36 18.68 2.02
CA LYS A 188 11.47 18.95 2.95
C LYS A 188 11.10 18.72 4.43
N LEU A 189 9.86 18.31 4.73
CA LEU A 189 9.48 17.95 6.08
C LEU A 189 10.26 16.73 6.57
N THR A 190 10.61 16.72 7.86
CA THR A 190 11.19 15.53 8.49
C THR A 190 10.11 14.47 8.77
N ALA A 191 10.53 13.23 8.99
CA ALA A 191 9.61 12.15 9.38
C ALA A 191 8.78 12.51 10.64
N ASP A 192 9.42 13.15 11.63
CA ASP A 192 8.73 13.59 12.86
C ASP A 192 7.70 14.69 12.56
N GLN A 193 8.04 15.64 11.68
CA GLN A 193 7.11 16.72 11.30
C GLN A 193 5.90 16.17 10.53
N LEU A 194 6.09 15.20 9.63
CA LEU A 194 4.98 14.55 8.91
C LEU A 194 3.97 13.86 9.82
N GLN A 195 4.33 13.58 11.07
CA GLN A 195 3.52 12.83 12.02
C GLN A 195 2.94 13.69 13.15
N ASP A 196 3.26 14.98 13.22
CA ASP A 196 2.79 15.86 14.30
C ASP A 196 1.30 16.29 14.13
N GLU A 197 0.77 17.02 15.11
CA GLU A 197 -0.63 17.48 15.09
C GLU A 197 -0.90 18.53 14.00
N TYR A 198 0.10 19.36 13.66
CA TYR A 198 -0.02 20.34 12.58
C TYR A 198 -0.19 19.64 11.23
N SER A 199 0.48 18.52 11.01
CA SER A 199 0.35 17.73 9.78
C SER A 199 -1.05 17.14 9.62
N LEU A 200 -1.74 16.79 10.71
CA LEU A 200 -3.12 16.32 10.65
C LEU A 200 -4.08 17.44 10.22
N GLU A 201 -3.91 18.65 10.74
CA GLU A 201 -4.71 19.83 10.33
C GLU A 201 -4.40 20.24 8.89
N THR A 202 -3.13 20.25 8.51
CA THR A 202 -2.65 20.55 7.15
C THR A 202 -3.26 19.57 6.14
N PHE A 203 -3.17 18.27 6.44
CA PHE A 203 -3.78 17.21 5.64
C PHE A 203 -5.30 17.37 5.52
N ALA A 204 -5.98 17.73 6.62
CA ALA A 204 -7.42 17.95 6.60
C ALA A 204 -7.81 19.10 5.66
N CYS A 205 -7.06 20.20 5.69
CA CYS A 205 -7.28 21.34 4.79
C CYS A 205 -7.06 20.94 3.33
N LEU A 206 -5.92 20.28 3.04
CA LEU A 206 -5.58 19.86 1.67
C LEU A 206 -6.54 18.84 1.09
N LEU A 207 -7.00 17.87 1.89
CA LEU A 207 -8.00 16.92 1.45
C LEU A 207 -9.30 17.62 1.05
N LYS A 208 -9.69 18.67 1.78
CA LYS A 208 -10.86 19.48 1.41
C LYS A 208 -10.63 20.33 0.17
N VAL A 209 -9.44 20.90 0.00
CA VAL A 209 -9.06 21.65 -1.22
C VAL A 209 -9.12 20.72 -2.44
N ALA A 210 -8.51 19.54 -2.37
CA ALA A 210 -8.51 18.57 -3.46
C ALA A 210 -9.93 18.13 -3.87
N LEU A 211 -10.85 18.02 -2.91
CA LEU A 211 -12.26 17.66 -3.13
C LEU A 211 -13.13 18.82 -3.67
N GLN A 212 -12.68 20.08 -3.57
CA GLN A 212 -13.41 21.23 -4.12
C GLN A 212 -13.14 21.49 -5.61
N TYR A 213 -12.13 20.80 -6.16
CA TYR A 213 -11.74 20.77 -7.57
C TYR A 213 -11.20 22.10 -8.11
N ASP A 214 -9.89 22.16 -8.24
CA ASP A 214 -9.16 23.06 -9.14
C ASP A 214 -8.50 22.19 -10.21
N GLU A 215 -8.89 22.35 -11.49
CA GLU A 215 -8.38 21.50 -12.58
C GLU A 215 -6.87 21.66 -12.80
N ASP A 216 -6.32 22.85 -12.52
CA ASP A 216 -4.93 23.17 -12.84
C ASP A 216 -3.94 22.56 -11.84
N HIS A 217 -4.35 22.36 -10.57
CA HIS A 217 -3.48 21.92 -9.47
C HIS A 217 -3.92 20.63 -8.78
N TYR A 218 -4.94 19.96 -9.33
CA TYR A 218 -5.54 18.77 -8.73
C TYR A 218 -4.51 17.68 -8.41
N TYR A 219 -3.63 17.38 -9.37
CA TYR A 219 -2.67 16.28 -9.25
C TYR A 219 -1.59 16.57 -8.21
N GLU A 220 -1.16 17.82 -8.08
CA GLU A 220 -0.22 18.29 -7.08
C GLU A 220 -0.81 18.12 -5.67
N TYR A 221 -2.07 18.50 -5.47
CA TYR A 221 -2.74 18.28 -4.18
C TYR A 221 -2.83 16.79 -3.82
N VAL A 222 -3.19 15.94 -4.79
CA VAL A 222 -3.24 14.49 -4.57
C VAL A 222 -1.84 13.93 -4.27
N ALA A 223 -0.79 14.40 -4.96
CA ALA A 223 0.60 14.01 -4.70
C ALA A 223 1.05 14.34 -3.27
N ILE A 224 0.69 15.54 -2.79
CA ILE A 224 0.98 15.98 -1.43
C ILE A 224 0.20 15.13 -0.41
N ILE A 225 -1.08 14.85 -0.64
CA ILE A 225 -1.91 13.97 0.20
C ILE A 225 -1.29 12.56 0.30
N VAL A 226 -0.90 11.99 -0.83
CA VAL A 226 -0.24 10.67 -0.88
C VAL A 226 1.09 10.69 -0.12
N HIS A 227 1.85 11.78 -0.19
CA HIS A 227 3.11 11.93 0.54
C HIS A 227 2.91 11.83 2.06
N TYR A 228 1.91 12.53 2.62
CA TYR A 228 1.59 12.40 4.05
C TYR A 228 1.17 10.97 4.43
N LEU A 229 0.47 10.26 3.55
CA LEU A 229 -0.03 8.90 3.80
C LEU A 229 1.06 7.81 3.74
N GLN A 230 2.33 8.14 3.51
CA GLN A 230 3.41 7.15 3.46
C GLN A 230 3.78 6.59 4.84
N GLY A 231 3.55 7.35 5.92
CA GLY A 231 3.96 6.99 7.28
C GLY A 231 2.90 6.18 8.05
N PRO A 232 3.23 5.01 8.64
CA PRO A 232 2.25 4.17 9.36
C PRO A 232 1.67 4.85 10.60
N GLU A 233 2.46 5.67 11.31
CA GLU A 233 1.95 6.43 12.47
C GLU A 233 0.95 7.51 12.06
N PHE A 234 1.16 8.15 10.90
CA PHE A 234 0.20 9.10 10.35
C PHE A 234 -1.06 8.41 9.84
N GLN A 235 -0.92 7.25 9.19
CA GLN A 235 -2.05 6.40 8.80
C GLN A 235 -2.95 6.05 10.00
N GLN A 236 -2.37 5.72 11.16
CA GLN A 236 -3.12 5.49 12.40
C GLN A 236 -3.94 6.71 12.84
N LYS A 237 -3.40 7.93 12.69
CA LYS A 237 -4.12 9.19 13.01
C LYS A 237 -5.24 9.50 12.02
N VAL A 238 -5.03 9.21 10.74
CA VAL A 238 -5.97 9.50 9.65
C VAL A 238 -7.08 8.45 9.52
N ALA A 239 -6.93 7.26 10.11
CA ALA A 239 -7.93 6.20 10.14
C ALA A 239 -9.17 6.53 11.02
N MET A 240 -9.83 7.66 10.73
CA MET A 240 -11.03 8.18 11.37
C MET A 240 -12.15 8.31 10.33
N PRO A 241 -13.44 8.16 10.72
CA PRO A 241 -14.57 8.10 9.78
C PRO A 241 -14.61 9.22 8.74
N ARG A 242 -14.39 10.47 9.16
CA ARG A 242 -14.42 11.64 8.27
C ARG A 242 -13.35 11.58 7.19
N PHE A 243 -12.12 11.23 7.56
CA PHE A 243 -10.98 11.26 6.65
C PHE A 243 -11.01 10.10 5.67
N VAL A 244 -11.40 8.91 6.13
CA VAL A 244 -11.52 7.74 5.25
C VAL A 244 -12.65 7.95 4.25
N ASP A 245 -13.79 8.54 4.63
CA ASP A 245 -14.86 8.84 3.65
C ASP A 245 -14.37 9.83 2.59
N ASP A 246 -13.74 10.93 3.01
CA ASP A 246 -13.18 11.94 2.11
C ASP A 246 -12.09 11.35 1.18
N LEU A 247 -11.21 10.48 1.68
CA LEU A 247 -10.18 9.81 0.88
C LEU A 247 -10.76 8.80 -0.11
N VAL A 248 -11.80 8.07 0.28
CA VAL A 248 -12.53 7.18 -0.64
C VAL A 248 -13.19 8.01 -1.75
N VAL A 249 -13.79 9.16 -1.42
CA VAL A 249 -14.35 10.06 -2.44
C VAL A 249 -13.25 10.56 -3.38
N LEU A 250 -12.12 11.04 -2.84
CA LEU A 250 -10.99 11.51 -3.64
C LEU A 250 -10.44 10.43 -4.57
N MET A 251 -10.27 9.22 -4.06
CA MET A 251 -9.76 8.07 -4.83
C MET A 251 -10.70 7.71 -5.98
N LEU A 252 -12.01 7.67 -5.73
CA LEU A 252 -13.01 7.37 -6.76
C LEU A 252 -13.10 8.48 -7.80
N ASP A 253 -13.03 9.75 -7.38
CA ASP A 253 -13.02 10.88 -8.30
C ASP A 253 -11.78 10.87 -9.20
N PHE A 254 -10.61 10.61 -8.63
CA PHE A 254 -9.37 10.50 -9.40
C PHE A 254 -9.46 9.36 -10.42
N GLU A 255 -9.94 8.19 -10.02
CA GLU A 255 -10.15 7.07 -10.94
C GLU A 255 -11.11 7.40 -12.09
N ASP A 256 -12.23 8.07 -11.80
CA ASP A 256 -13.25 8.45 -12.80
C ASP A 256 -12.69 9.46 -13.84
N ARG A 257 -11.55 10.13 -13.57
CA ARG A 257 -10.85 11.04 -14.50
C ARG A 257 -9.92 10.33 -15.48
N LEU A 258 -9.49 9.10 -15.19
CA LEU A 258 -8.49 8.42 -16.00
C LEU A 258 -9.13 7.69 -17.20
N PRO A 259 -8.49 7.73 -18.39
CA PRO A 259 -8.93 6.92 -19.51
C PRO A 259 -8.69 5.43 -19.25
N THR A 260 -9.44 4.56 -19.94
CA THR A 260 -9.35 3.10 -19.76
C THR A 260 -7.93 2.53 -19.95
N ALA A 261 -7.12 3.13 -20.82
CA ALA A 261 -5.73 2.71 -21.02
C ALA A 261 -4.86 2.93 -19.77
N GLU A 262 -5.03 4.07 -19.11
CA GLU A 262 -4.34 4.39 -17.85
C GLU A 262 -4.85 3.50 -16.72
N LEU A 263 -6.15 3.20 -16.66
CA LEU A 263 -6.69 2.25 -15.67
C LEU A 263 -6.08 0.84 -15.79
N GLU A 264 -5.83 0.37 -17.02
CA GLU A 264 -5.11 -0.90 -17.24
C GLU A 264 -3.66 -0.81 -16.73
N ALA A 265 -2.98 0.33 -16.94
CA ALA A 265 -1.63 0.55 -16.40
C ALA A 265 -1.64 0.63 -14.87
N VAL A 266 -2.68 1.20 -14.25
CA VAL A 266 -2.85 1.20 -12.78
C VAL A 266 -2.98 -0.24 -12.25
N PHE A 267 -3.72 -1.12 -12.93
CA PHE A 267 -3.77 -2.53 -12.54
C PHE A 267 -2.40 -3.23 -12.62
N GLN A 268 -1.56 -2.84 -13.59
CA GLN A 268 -0.18 -3.36 -13.68
C GLN A 268 0.67 -2.84 -12.51
N GLU A 269 0.51 -1.58 -12.11
CA GLU A 269 1.21 -1.04 -10.94
C GLU A 269 0.75 -1.66 -9.61
N LEU A 270 -0.52 -1.99 -9.49
CA LEU A 270 -1.10 -2.68 -8.33
C LEU A 270 -0.77 -4.19 -8.31
N ALA A 271 -0.19 -4.74 -9.38
CA ALA A 271 0.16 -6.15 -9.43
C ALA A 271 1.18 -6.51 -8.36
N ILE A 272 0.90 -7.59 -7.63
CA ILE A 272 1.72 -8.02 -6.51
C ILE A 272 3.05 -8.61 -6.97
N THR A 273 3.00 -9.39 -8.05
CA THR A 273 4.19 -9.93 -8.70
C THR A 273 4.48 -9.08 -9.93
N LYS A 274 5.54 -8.27 -9.87
CA LYS A 274 6.07 -7.56 -11.04
C LYS A 274 7.02 -8.51 -11.79
N SER A 275 6.83 -8.70 -13.10
CA SER A 275 7.78 -9.47 -13.92
C SER A 275 9.07 -8.69 -14.13
N ASP A 276 10.21 -9.37 -14.34
CA ASP A 276 11.51 -8.71 -14.61
C ASP A 276 11.48 -7.77 -15.84
N GLU A 277 10.51 -7.96 -16.75
CA GLU A 277 10.28 -7.13 -17.95
C GLU A 277 9.29 -5.97 -17.72
N GLN A 278 8.60 -5.93 -16.58
CA GLN A 278 7.67 -4.84 -16.26
C GLN A 278 8.43 -3.67 -15.67
N THR A 279 8.65 -2.65 -16.49
CA THR A 279 9.06 -1.34 -16.03
C THR A 279 7.88 -0.65 -15.35
N SER A 280 8.15 0.08 -14.27
CA SER A 280 7.18 1.00 -13.67
C SER A 280 6.63 1.91 -14.76
N SER A 281 5.33 2.22 -14.70
CA SER A 281 4.73 3.24 -15.56
C SER A 281 5.50 4.55 -15.45
N GLU A 282 5.74 5.19 -16.59
CA GLU A 282 6.31 6.54 -16.64
C GLU A 282 5.25 7.63 -16.47
N GLU A 283 3.96 7.26 -16.50
CA GLU A 283 2.83 8.18 -16.36
C GLU A 283 2.57 8.51 -14.89
N THR A 284 2.81 9.77 -14.51
CA THR A 284 2.66 10.25 -13.14
C THR A 284 1.27 9.96 -12.56
N ASN A 285 0.20 10.13 -13.34
CA ASN A 285 -1.18 9.92 -12.88
C ASN A 285 -1.46 8.46 -12.52
N VAL A 286 -0.92 7.53 -13.31
CA VAL A 286 -1.03 6.09 -13.06
C VAL A 286 -0.33 5.72 -11.75
N LEU A 287 0.91 6.20 -11.57
CA LEU A 287 1.67 5.96 -10.34
C LEU A 287 0.96 6.56 -9.12
N LEU A 288 0.43 7.77 -9.26
CA LEU A 288 -0.20 8.50 -8.17
C LEU A 288 -1.52 7.85 -7.74
N LEU A 289 -2.37 7.41 -8.68
CA LEU A 289 -3.58 6.67 -8.33
C LEU A 289 -3.26 5.32 -7.69
N ALA A 290 -2.27 4.57 -8.20
CA ALA A 290 -1.83 3.32 -7.58
C ALA A 290 -1.32 3.53 -6.15
N GLN A 291 -0.57 4.60 -5.90
CA GLN A 291 -0.12 4.97 -4.55
C GLN A 291 -1.29 5.36 -3.65
N LEU A 292 -2.25 6.15 -4.14
CA LEU A 292 -3.44 6.52 -3.37
C LEU A 292 -4.27 5.29 -2.99
N ILE A 293 -4.52 4.36 -3.92
CA ILE A 293 -5.22 3.10 -3.68
C ILE A 293 -4.50 2.28 -2.59
N ASN A 294 -3.18 2.15 -2.69
CA ASN A 294 -2.38 1.43 -1.70
C ASN A 294 -2.41 2.11 -0.33
N SER A 295 -2.29 3.44 -0.28
CA SER A 295 -2.32 4.22 0.96
C SER A 295 -3.68 4.13 1.67
N VAL A 296 -4.79 4.28 0.93
CA VAL A 296 -6.14 4.13 1.50
C VAL A 296 -6.38 2.70 1.96
N SER A 297 -5.90 1.70 1.22
CA SER A 297 -5.95 0.29 1.64
C SER A 297 -5.17 0.06 2.93
N ALA A 298 -3.98 0.64 3.07
CA ALA A 298 -3.11 0.50 4.23
C ALA A 298 -3.75 1.05 5.52
N LEU A 299 -4.59 2.08 5.42
CA LEU A 299 -5.37 2.58 6.57
C LEU A 299 -6.16 1.44 7.24
N SER A 300 -6.69 0.49 6.45
CA SER A 300 -7.50 -0.61 6.99
C SER A 300 -6.73 -1.65 7.80
N ALA A 301 -5.40 -1.66 7.69
CA ALA A 301 -4.54 -2.54 8.48
C ALA A 301 -4.17 -1.94 9.85
N THR A 302 -4.59 -0.71 10.14
CA THR A 302 -4.28 -0.01 11.39
C THR A 302 -5.23 -0.40 12.52
N ASP A 303 -4.76 -0.32 13.77
CA ASP A 303 -5.60 -0.59 14.95
C ASP A 303 -6.72 0.45 15.07
N ALA A 304 -6.46 1.71 14.68
CA ALA A 304 -7.46 2.78 14.70
C ALA A 304 -8.62 2.47 13.76
N PHE A 305 -8.33 1.94 12.56
CA PHE A 305 -9.38 1.55 11.64
C PHE A 305 -10.25 0.43 12.22
N ALA A 306 -9.63 -0.62 12.78
CA ALA A 306 -10.37 -1.71 13.41
C ALA A 306 -11.27 -1.25 14.57
N GLN A 307 -10.90 -0.18 15.27
CA GLN A 307 -11.69 0.40 16.36
C GLN A 307 -12.83 1.32 15.87
N ASN A 308 -12.63 2.02 14.75
CA ASN A 308 -13.53 3.07 14.29
C ASN A 308 -14.51 2.64 13.20
N PHE A 309 -14.28 1.50 12.55
CA PHE A 309 -15.04 1.08 11.38
C PHE A 309 -15.70 -0.28 11.58
N THR A 310 -16.86 -0.42 10.94
CA THR A 310 -17.56 -1.69 10.75
C THR A 310 -17.92 -1.81 9.28
N VAL A 311 -18.39 -2.98 8.88
CA VAL A 311 -18.89 -3.24 7.52
C VAL A 311 -20.08 -2.36 7.11
N ARG A 312 -20.71 -1.68 8.08
CA ARG A 312 -21.85 -0.77 7.89
C ARG A 312 -21.46 0.71 8.00
N SER A 313 -20.17 1.02 8.16
CA SER A 313 -19.71 2.40 8.19
C SER A 313 -19.93 3.07 6.82
N PRO A 314 -20.34 4.36 6.76
CA PRO A 314 -20.68 5.02 5.49
C PRO A 314 -19.59 4.96 4.42
N ALA A 315 -18.33 5.17 4.80
CA ALA A 315 -17.19 5.05 3.88
C ALA A 315 -17.05 3.65 3.27
N ILE A 316 -17.34 2.61 4.07
CA ILE A 316 -17.31 1.21 3.65
C ILE A 316 -18.50 0.88 2.75
N GLU A 317 -19.68 1.43 3.04
CA GLU A 317 -20.82 1.30 2.14
C GLU A 317 -20.58 1.98 0.79
N ARG A 318 -19.93 3.16 0.80
CA ARG A 318 -19.57 3.89 -0.42
C ARG A 318 -18.62 3.10 -1.30
N ILE A 319 -17.53 2.58 -0.75
CA ILE A 319 -16.59 1.77 -1.53
C ILE A 319 -17.23 0.44 -1.97
N ARG A 320 -18.12 -0.13 -1.14
CA ARG A 320 -18.89 -1.33 -1.49
C ARG A 320 -19.87 -1.09 -2.65
N ALA A 321 -20.45 0.11 -2.76
CA ALA A 321 -21.34 0.44 -3.87
C ALA A 321 -20.63 0.36 -5.24
N ARG A 322 -19.29 0.46 -5.26
CA ARG A 322 -18.47 0.35 -6.48
C ARG A 322 -18.11 -1.09 -6.86
N ILE A 323 -18.32 -2.09 -5.99
CA ILE A 323 -18.07 -3.52 -6.28
C ILE A 323 -19.33 -4.28 -6.72
N GLY A 324 -20.34 -3.57 -7.25
CA GLY A 324 -21.65 -4.11 -7.63
C GLY A 324 -21.61 -5.12 -8.78
N TYR A 325 -22.72 -5.84 -9.00
CA TYR A 325 -22.87 -6.79 -10.11
C TYR A 325 -23.71 -6.18 -11.26
N PRO A 326 -23.33 -6.35 -12.53
CA PRO A 326 -22.07 -6.94 -13.02
C PRO A 326 -20.86 -6.08 -12.62
N THR A 327 -19.74 -6.73 -12.31
CA THR A 327 -18.55 -6.09 -11.70
C THR A 327 -17.95 -5.02 -12.60
N ASP A 328 -18.10 -3.76 -12.20
CA ASP A 328 -17.31 -2.68 -12.75
C ASP A 328 -15.85 -2.93 -12.34
N ARG A 329 -15.01 -3.16 -13.36
CA ARG A 329 -13.60 -3.55 -13.18
C ARG A 329 -12.78 -2.31 -12.94
N SER A 330 -12.78 -1.84 -11.70
CA SER A 330 -12.03 -0.65 -11.31
C SER A 330 -10.80 -1.00 -10.44
N PRO A 331 -9.67 -0.29 -10.60
CA PRO A 331 -8.53 -0.41 -9.69
C PRO A 331 -8.90 -0.23 -8.21
N SER A 332 -9.82 0.69 -7.89
CA SER A 332 -10.34 0.97 -6.55
C SER A 332 -11.01 -0.23 -5.89
N ALA A 333 -11.50 -1.20 -6.66
CA ALA A 333 -12.04 -2.45 -6.11
C ALA A 333 -10.96 -3.28 -5.38
N VAL A 334 -9.68 -3.14 -5.73
CA VAL A 334 -8.57 -3.74 -4.95
C VAL A 334 -8.60 -3.22 -3.51
N CYS A 335 -8.72 -1.89 -3.34
CA CYS A 335 -8.85 -1.26 -2.04
C CYS A 335 -10.10 -1.74 -1.30
N ALA A 336 -11.25 -1.78 -1.99
CA ALA A 336 -12.51 -2.27 -1.43
C ALA A 336 -12.36 -3.66 -0.81
N TYR A 337 -11.80 -4.61 -1.55
CA TYR A 337 -11.63 -6.00 -1.08
C TYR A 337 -10.64 -6.11 0.07
N VAL A 338 -9.55 -5.32 0.07
CA VAL A 338 -8.59 -5.29 1.18
C VAL A 338 -9.24 -4.74 2.45
N MET A 339 -9.94 -3.60 2.36
CA MET A 339 -10.62 -2.99 3.51
C MET A 339 -11.70 -3.91 4.09
N LEU A 340 -12.51 -4.54 3.24
CA LEU A 340 -13.52 -5.52 3.66
C LEU A 340 -12.86 -6.76 4.29
N GLY A 341 -11.74 -7.23 3.74
CA GLY A 341 -10.96 -8.33 4.30
C GLY A 341 -10.50 -8.04 5.72
N ASN A 342 -10.00 -6.83 5.96
CA ASN A 342 -9.56 -6.38 7.28
C ASN A 342 -10.71 -6.08 8.25
N LEU A 343 -11.95 -5.93 7.77
CA LEU A 343 -13.16 -5.83 8.61
C LEU A 343 -13.78 -7.20 8.93
N ALA A 344 -13.43 -8.26 8.21
CA ALA A 344 -13.87 -9.63 8.46
C ALA A 344 -13.14 -10.24 9.69
N MET A 345 -13.23 -9.57 10.83
CA MET A 345 -12.44 -9.84 12.04
C MET A 345 -13.08 -10.84 13.00
N SER A 346 -14.35 -11.20 12.79
CA SER A 346 -15.06 -12.19 13.58
C SER A 346 -15.90 -13.13 12.72
N ASP A 347 -16.30 -14.25 13.32
CA ASP A 347 -17.15 -15.21 12.64
C ASP A 347 -18.51 -14.60 12.28
N GLU A 348 -19.09 -13.81 13.19
CA GLU A 348 -20.38 -13.14 12.99
C GLU A 348 -20.34 -12.17 11.81
N VAL A 349 -19.31 -11.31 11.74
CA VAL A 349 -19.17 -10.35 10.64
C VAL A 349 -18.99 -11.07 9.30
N SER A 350 -18.17 -12.12 9.28
CA SER A 350 -17.92 -12.92 8.09
C SER A 350 -19.18 -13.66 7.63
N ILE A 351 -20.00 -14.15 8.57
CA ILE A 351 -21.30 -14.78 8.28
C ILE A 351 -22.29 -13.76 7.73
N ASP A 352 -22.38 -12.56 8.30
CA ASP A 352 -23.22 -11.46 7.79
C ASP A 352 -22.81 -11.06 6.36
N MET A 353 -21.50 -10.96 6.09
CA MET A 353 -20.96 -10.64 4.78
C MET A 353 -21.35 -11.66 3.70
N VAL A 354 -21.45 -12.94 4.06
CA VAL A 354 -21.88 -14.01 3.15
C VAL A 354 -23.39 -14.05 3.06
N SER A 355 -24.08 -14.31 4.16
CA SER A 355 -25.51 -14.63 4.18
C SER A 355 -26.42 -13.42 3.93
N ILE A 356 -26.07 -12.24 4.45
CA ILE A 356 -26.89 -11.03 4.33
C ILE A 356 -26.42 -10.16 3.16
N MET A 357 -25.11 -9.89 3.09
CA MET A 357 -24.56 -8.96 2.10
C MET A 357 -24.23 -9.64 0.77
N GLN A 358 -24.16 -10.98 0.72
CA GLN A 358 -23.89 -11.76 -0.48
C GLN A 358 -22.58 -11.34 -1.20
N LEU A 359 -21.57 -10.90 -0.45
CA LEU A 359 -20.30 -10.40 -0.99
C LEU A 359 -19.52 -11.47 -1.76
N HIS A 360 -19.76 -12.75 -1.46
CA HIS A 360 -19.13 -13.86 -2.14
C HIS A 360 -19.53 -13.98 -3.62
N MET A 361 -20.67 -13.42 -4.02
CA MET A 361 -21.18 -13.48 -5.40
C MET A 361 -20.38 -12.62 -6.39
N PRO A 362 -20.13 -11.31 -6.16
CA PRO A 362 -19.24 -10.54 -7.03
C PRO A 362 -17.79 -11.06 -7.00
N LEU A 363 -17.31 -11.54 -5.84
CA LEU A 363 -15.96 -12.11 -5.70
C LEU A 363 -15.77 -13.39 -6.53
N ARG A 364 -16.80 -14.23 -6.60
CA ARG A 364 -16.85 -15.39 -7.49
C ARG A 364 -16.58 -14.97 -8.93
N ASP A 365 -17.30 -13.96 -9.40
CA ASP A 365 -17.21 -13.54 -10.81
C ASP A 365 -15.82 -12.98 -11.16
N ILE A 366 -15.16 -12.31 -10.22
CA ILE A 366 -13.76 -11.89 -10.38
C ILE A 366 -12.84 -13.10 -10.63
N ILE A 367 -12.96 -14.16 -9.82
CA ILE A 367 -12.11 -15.36 -9.98
C ILE A 367 -12.37 -16.06 -11.32
N PHE A 368 -13.62 -16.07 -11.79
CA PHE A 368 -13.97 -16.71 -13.07
C PHE A 368 -13.52 -15.92 -14.29
N PHE A 369 -13.67 -14.59 -14.27
CA PHE A 369 -13.68 -13.80 -15.50
C PHE A 369 -12.64 -12.68 -15.55
N ASP A 370 -12.11 -12.24 -14.41
CA ASP A 370 -11.14 -11.15 -14.40
C ASP A 370 -9.76 -11.66 -14.82
N LYS A 371 -8.90 -10.78 -15.33
CA LYS A 371 -7.53 -11.08 -15.78
C LYS A 371 -6.45 -10.42 -14.92
N HIS A 372 -6.80 -9.41 -14.12
CA HIS A 372 -5.86 -8.59 -13.37
C HIS A 372 -5.48 -9.30 -12.07
N SER A 373 -4.19 -9.62 -11.91
CA SER A 373 -3.71 -10.40 -10.76
C SER A 373 -3.95 -9.71 -9.42
N ALA A 374 -3.81 -8.38 -9.35
CA ALA A 374 -4.08 -7.58 -8.16
C ALA A 374 -5.52 -7.77 -7.64
N LEU A 375 -6.50 -7.68 -8.54
CA LEU A 375 -7.91 -7.81 -8.21
C LEU A 375 -8.28 -9.23 -7.80
N ILE A 376 -7.77 -10.23 -8.54
CA ILE A 376 -7.98 -11.65 -8.22
C ILE A 376 -7.37 -11.99 -6.86
N TYR A 377 -6.14 -11.53 -6.57
CA TYR A 377 -5.49 -11.76 -5.29
C TYR A 377 -6.29 -11.16 -4.14
N ALA A 378 -6.70 -9.90 -4.24
CA ALA A 378 -7.49 -9.23 -3.21
C ALA A 378 -8.84 -9.94 -2.98
N ALA A 379 -9.49 -10.37 -4.06
CA ALA A 379 -10.73 -11.13 -3.98
C ALA A 379 -10.56 -12.50 -3.30
N LEU A 380 -9.50 -13.23 -3.63
CA LEU A 380 -9.14 -14.51 -2.98
C LEU A 380 -8.84 -14.32 -1.49
N GLY A 381 -8.12 -13.25 -1.14
CA GLY A 381 -7.82 -12.90 0.24
C GLY A 381 -9.09 -12.66 1.07
N LEU A 382 -10.03 -11.86 0.55
CA LEU A 382 -11.33 -11.65 1.19
C LEU A 382 -12.13 -12.96 1.28
N LEU A 383 -12.24 -13.74 0.20
CA LEU A 383 -12.92 -15.05 0.24
C LEU A 383 -12.31 -16.00 1.26
N ARG A 384 -10.99 -15.99 1.45
CA ARG A 384 -10.33 -16.80 2.49
C ARG A 384 -10.75 -16.34 3.88
N HIS A 385 -10.90 -15.03 4.10
CA HIS A 385 -11.43 -14.52 5.37
C HIS A 385 -12.88 -14.96 5.58
N LEU A 386 -13.72 -14.86 4.55
CA LEU A 386 -15.10 -15.33 4.58
C LEU A 386 -15.22 -16.85 4.82
N ALA A 387 -14.19 -17.63 4.52
CA ALA A 387 -14.14 -19.09 4.74
C ALA A 387 -13.64 -19.49 6.15
N PHE A 388 -13.19 -18.55 7.00
CA PHE A 388 -12.81 -18.85 8.38
C PHE A 388 -13.95 -19.51 9.17
N PRO A 389 -15.17 -18.94 9.21
CA PRO A 389 -16.30 -19.54 9.91
C PRO A 389 -16.73 -20.82 9.19
N GLU A 390 -16.92 -21.91 9.93
CA GLU A 390 -17.33 -23.19 9.32
C GLU A 390 -18.70 -23.08 8.64
N ALA A 391 -19.59 -22.25 9.18
CA ALA A 391 -20.93 -21.99 8.67
C ALA A 391 -20.95 -21.48 7.23
N ASN A 392 -19.94 -20.71 6.82
CA ASN A 392 -19.87 -20.13 5.48
C ASN A 392 -19.36 -21.11 4.41
N ARG A 393 -18.58 -22.12 4.79
CA ARG A 393 -17.82 -22.96 3.83
C ARG A 393 -18.74 -23.64 2.83
N THR A 394 -19.88 -24.16 3.29
CA THR A 394 -20.87 -24.81 2.41
C THR A 394 -21.47 -23.82 1.41
N GLU A 395 -21.87 -22.63 1.85
CA GLU A 395 -22.44 -21.59 0.97
C GLU A 395 -21.41 -21.10 -0.06
N LEU A 396 -20.16 -20.89 0.35
CA LEU A 396 -19.06 -20.55 -0.57
C LEU A 396 -18.78 -21.68 -1.59
N GLY A 397 -18.87 -22.93 -1.15
CA GLY A 397 -18.79 -24.08 -2.06
C GLY A 397 -19.92 -24.11 -3.07
N ASP A 398 -21.15 -23.90 -2.61
CA ASP A 398 -22.36 -23.89 -3.44
C ASP A 398 -22.41 -22.71 -4.42
N ALA A 399 -21.76 -21.60 -4.05
CA ALA A 399 -21.49 -20.49 -4.95
C ALA A 399 -20.41 -20.80 -6.01
N ARG A 400 -19.92 -22.04 -6.10
CA ARG A 400 -18.95 -22.51 -7.10
C ARG A 400 -17.58 -21.84 -7.03
N ILE A 401 -17.16 -21.42 -5.83
CA ILE A 401 -15.83 -20.83 -5.61
C ILE A 401 -14.72 -21.87 -5.88
N ILE A 402 -14.94 -23.14 -5.56
CA ILE A 402 -13.97 -24.22 -5.81
C ILE A 402 -13.71 -24.38 -7.31
N GLU A 403 -14.77 -24.34 -8.11
CA GLU A 403 -14.71 -24.41 -9.57
C GLU A 403 -14.08 -23.16 -10.17
N GLY A 404 -14.27 -21.98 -9.55
CA GLY A 404 -13.56 -20.76 -9.91
C GLY A 404 -12.05 -20.89 -9.70
N CYS A 405 -11.63 -21.39 -8.53
CA CYS A 405 -10.22 -21.70 -8.26
C CYS A 405 -9.67 -22.71 -9.26
N HIS A 406 -10.46 -23.74 -9.60
CA HIS A 406 -10.05 -24.73 -10.59
C HIS A 406 -9.82 -24.13 -11.99
N ASN A 407 -10.73 -23.28 -12.46
CA ASN A 407 -10.58 -22.57 -13.73
C ASN A 407 -9.27 -21.76 -13.80
N PHE A 408 -8.88 -21.15 -12.68
CA PHE A 408 -7.58 -20.47 -12.57
C PHE A 408 -6.40 -21.45 -12.66
N ILE A 409 -6.43 -22.56 -11.93
CA ILE A 409 -5.38 -23.61 -11.96
C ILE A 409 -5.14 -24.15 -13.38
N SER A 410 -6.21 -24.32 -14.15
CA SER A 410 -6.15 -24.87 -15.50
C SER A 410 -5.85 -23.82 -16.58
N SER A 411 -5.76 -22.54 -16.22
CA SER A 411 -5.43 -21.45 -17.14
C SER A 411 -3.92 -21.25 -17.27
N ASP A 412 -3.45 -20.61 -18.34
CA ASP A 412 -2.03 -20.25 -18.56
C ASP A 412 -1.54 -19.12 -17.63
N ARG A 413 -2.24 -18.86 -16.52
CA ARG A 413 -1.92 -17.80 -15.56
C ARG A 413 -0.88 -18.30 -14.57
N GLU A 414 0.21 -17.55 -14.44
CA GLU A 414 1.39 -17.98 -13.67
C GLU A 414 1.75 -17.08 -12.47
N ASP A 415 0.88 -16.17 -12.04
CA ASP A 415 1.18 -15.32 -10.88
C ASP A 415 1.33 -16.18 -9.60
N PRO A 416 2.54 -16.24 -9.00
CA PRO A 416 2.81 -17.12 -7.87
C PRO A 416 2.05 -16.72 -6.60
N ALA A 417 1.83 -15.42 -6.38
CA ALA A 417 1.09 -14.92 -5.22
C ALA A 417 -0.39 -15.30 -5.32
N VAL A 418 -1.00 -15.10 -6.49
CA VAL A 418 -2.40 -15.48 -6.75
C VAL A 418 -2.59 -16.99 -6.56
N ARG A 419 -1.68 -17.81 -7.12
CA ARG A 419 -1.74 -19.27 -6.96
C ARG A 419 -1.69 -19.66 -5.49
N GLY A 420 -0.72 -19.12 -4.75
CA GLY A 420 -0.57 -19.36 -3.32
C GLY A 420 -1.84 -19.05 -2.52
N GLU A 421 -2.42 -17.88 -2.74
CA GLU A 421 -3.62 -17.43 -2.02
C GLU A 421 -4.85 -18.30 -2.34
N MET A 422 -4.99 -18.71 -3.60
CA MET A 422 -6.02 -19.65 -4.03
C MET A 422 -5.88 -21.03 -3.37
N ALA A 423 -4.68 -21.59 -3.28
CA ALA A 423 -4.48 -22.87 -2.58
C ALA A 423 -4.80 -22.74 -1.08
N ALA A 424 -4.48 -21.60 -0.46
CA ALA A 424 -4.85 -21.33 0.93
C ALA A 424 -6.38 -21.24 1.12
N LEU A 425 -7.10 -20.64 0.17
CA LEU A 425 -8.56 -20.63 0.14
C LEU A 425 -9.13 -22.05 0.01
N LEU A 426 -8.65 -22.85 -0.94
CA LEU A 426 -9.09 -24.24 -1.11
C LEU A 426 -8.88 -25.06 0.18
N CYS A 427 -7.71 -24.94 0.81
CA CYS A 427 -7.42 -25.57 2.10
C CYS A 427 -8.46 -25.21 3.16
N LYS A 428 -8.82 -23.92 3.24
CA LYS A 428 -9.82 -23.45 4.19
C LYS A 428 -11.22 -23.98 3.87
N LEU A 429 -11.64 -23.97 2.61
CA LEU A 429 -12.96 -24.44 2.17
C LEU A 429 -13.21 -25.92 2.46
N VAL A 430 -12.18 -26.77 2.36
CA VAL A 430 -12.31 -28.22 2.64
C VAL A 430 -12.14 -28.58 4.12
N THR A 431 -11.57 -27.70 4.93
CA THR A 431 -11.33 -27.97 6.35
C THR A 431 -12.67 -28.25 7.04
N ASN A 432 -12.80 -29.43 7.66
CA ASN A 432 -14.01 -29.90 8.35
C ASN A 432 -15.32 -29.81 7.53
N ASN A 433 -15.26 -29.82 6.20
CA ASN A 433 -16.46 -29.66 5.36
C ASN A 433 -16.62 -30.82 4.37
N SER A 434 -17.53 -31.74 4.69
CA SER A 434 -17.81 -32.93 3.87
C SER A 434 -18.24 -32.60 2.45
N LYS A 435 -19.14 -31.62 2.27
CA LYS A 435 -19.69 -31.27 0.95
C LYS A 435 -18.61 -30.71 0.02
N ASN A 436 -17.75 -29.85 0.54
CA ASN A 436 -16.64 -29.27 -0.22
C ASN A 436 -15.53 -30.28 -0.52
N ILE A 437 -15.27 -31.22 0.40
CA ILE A 437 -14.35 -32.34 0.15
C ILE A 437 -14.90 -33.21 -1.00
N ASP A 438 -16.18 -33.60 -0.93
CA ASP A 438 -16.84 -34.36 -1.99
C ASP A 438 -16.74 -33.63 -3.34
N ARG A 439 -17.11 -32.34 -3.36
CA ARG A 439 -17.02 -31.49 -4.56
C ARG A 439 -15.60 -31.43 -5.12
N LEU A 440 -14.57 -31.17 -4.30
CA LEU A 440 -13.18 -31.05 -4.76
C LEU A 440 -12.64 -32.37 -5.34
N VAL A 441 -12.93 -33.49 -4.69
CA VAL A 441 -12.33 -34.81 -5.00
C VAL A 441 -13.11 -35.55 -6.07
N MET A 442 -14.44 -35.52 -5.99
CA MET A 442 -15.32 -36.35 -6.82
C MET A 442 -15.77 -35.65 -8.09
N TYR A 443 -15.99 -34.34 -8.06
CA TYR A 443 -16.65 -33.68 -9.18
C TYR A 443 -15.64 -33.44 -10.29
N ARG A 444 -16.01 -33.85 -11.49
CA ARG A 444 -15.25 -33.54 -12.70
C ARG A 444 -15.61 -32.15 -13.19
N VAL A 445 -14.66 -31.56 -13.88
CA VAL A 445 -14.73 -30.17 -14.32
C VAL A 445 -15.81 -30.03 -15.38
N GLY A 446 -16.86 -29.27 -15.05
CA GLY A 446 -18.03 -29.10 -15.91
C GLY A 446 -19.11 -30.17 -15.78
N GLU A 447 -19.00 -31.10 -14.82
CA GLU A 447 -20.15 -31.91 -14.41
C GLU A 447 -21.17 -31.03 -13.65
N ARG A 448 -22.43 -31.01 -14.13
CA ARG A 448 -23.56 -30.39 -13.43
C ARG A 448 -24.32 -31.47 -12.68
N ARG A 449 -24.18 -31.57 -11.35
CA ARG A 449 -25.07 -32.39 -10.53
C ARG A 449 -26.04 -31.52 -9.76
N GLY A 450 -27.23 -31.29 -10.33
CA GLY A 450 -28.41 -30.85 -9.58
C GLY A 450 -28.43 -29.40 -9.05
N GLU A 451 -27.53 -28.52 -9.49
CA GLU A 451 -27.46 -27.14 -8.99
C GLU A 451 -27.89 -26.07 -10.02
N PRO A 452 -28.62 -25.02 -9.61
CA PRO A 452 -28.99 -23.90 -10.48
C PRO A 452 -27.79 -22.95 -10.72
N GLY A 453 -27.52 -22.59 -11.99
CA GLY A 453 -26.57 -21.51 -12.32
C GLY A 453 -26.06 -21.51 -13.77
N ASP A 454 -26.15 -20.36 -14.44
CA ASP A 454 -25.76 -20.12 -15.84
C ASP A 454 -24.30 -19.63 -16.00
N LEU A 455 -23.33 -20.30 -15.36
CA LEU A 455 -21.91 -20.00 -15.57
C LEU A 455 -21.28 -21.00 -16.56
N PRO A 456 -20.54 -20.53 -17.58
CA PRO A 456 -19.97 -21.38 -18.63
C PRO A 456 -18.74 -22.12 -18.10
N LEU A 457 -18.94 -23.20 -17.35
CA LEU A 457 -17.90 -24.22 -17.26
C LEU A 457 -17.92 -24.99 -18.58
N ARG A 458 -16.76 -25.09 -19.24
CA ARG A 458 -16.61 -26.06 -20.34
C ARG A 458 -17.00 -27.42 -19.79
N SER A 459 -18.06 -28.02 -20.34
CA SER A 459 -18.45 -29.38 -19.99
C SER A 459 -17.41 -30.33 -20.56
N ILE A 460 -16.45 -30.74 -19.73
CA ILE A 460 -15.49 -31.78 -20.09
C ILE A 460 -15.76 -32.95 -19.15
N SER A 461 -16.73 -33.78 -19.53
CA SER A 461 -17.14 -34.99 -18.77
C SER A 461 -15.98 -35.98 -18.55
N ASP A 462 -14.87 -35.84 -19.28
CA ASP A 462 -13.68 -36.69 -19.21
C ASP A 462 -12.45 -35.99 -18.61
N GLY A 463 -12.60 -34.79 -18.03
CA GLY A 463 -11.50 -34.01 -17.45
C GLY A 463 -11.05 -34.49 -16.06
N PRO A 464 -9.85 -34.07 -15.59
CA PRO A 464 -9.40 -34.29 -14.22
C PRO A 464 -10.36 -33.62 -13.22
N THR A 465 -10.34 -34.04 -11.95
CA THR A 465 -11.04 -33.33 -10.87
C THR A 465 -10.19 -32.15 -10.40
N CYS A 466 -10.79 -31.19 -9.67
CA CYS A 466 -10.02 -30.08 -9.10
C CYS A 466 -8.88 -30.59 -8.20
N PHE A 467 -9.13 -31.65 -7.42
CA PHE A 467 -8.09 -32.34 -6.65
C PHE A 467 -6.93 -32.87 -7.51
N GLY A 468 -7.23 -33.52 -8.64
CA GLY A 468 -6.20 -34.05 -9.54
C GLY A 468 -5.31 -32.96 -10.12
N ASP A 469 -5.91 -31.85 -10.56
CA ASP A 469 -5.15 -30.70 -11.05
C ASP A 469 -4.37 -30.00 -9.94
N LEU A 470 -4.92 -29.89 -8.72
CA LEU A 470 -4.21 -29.37 -7.55
C LEU A 470 -2.94 -30.18 -7.27
N VAL A 471 -3.03 -31.51 -7.25
CA VAL A 471 -1.87 -32.41 -7.07
C VAL A 471 -0.86 -32.16 -8.17
N LYS A 472 -1.25 -32.29 -9.44
CA LYS A 472 -0.35 -32.11 -10.59
C LYS A 472 0.37 -30.76 -10.56
N GLN A 473 -0.35 -29.69 -10.25
CA GLN A 473 0.19 -28.34 -10.28
C GLN A 473 1.10 -28.06 -9.07
N SER A 474 0.91 -28.76 -7.95
CA SER A 474 1.78 -28.63 -6.77
C SER A 474 3.16 -29.24 -7.01
N LEU A 475 3.28 -30.07 -8.07
CA LEU A 475 4.52 -30.71 -8.49
C LEU A 475 5.34 -29.84 -9.45
N LEU A 476 4.76 -28.79 -10.03
CA LEU A 476 5.51 -27.88 -10.89
C LEU A 476 6.53 -27.06 -10.07
N PRO A 477 7.64 -26.61 -10.70
CA PRO A 477 8.55 -25.67 -10.07
C PRO A 477 7.83 -24.38 -9.65
N ALA A 478 8.04 -23.95 -8.41
CA ALA A 478 7.48 -22.70 -7.93
C ALA A 478 8.32 -21.51 -8.44
N LYS A 479 7.65 -20.50 -9.00
CA LYS A 479 8.25 -19.18 -9.21
C LYS A 479 8.50 -18.49 -7.86
N PRO A 480 9.50 -17.59 -7.76
CA PRO A 480 9.78 -16.86 -6.53
C PRO A 480 8.58 -16.01 -6.12
N LEU A 481 8.34 -15.93 -4.80
CA LEU A 481 7.33 -15.04 -4.22
C LEU A 481 7.96 -13.69 -3.89
N PRO A 482 7.22 -12.57 -4.01
CA PRO A 482 7.70 -11.24 -3.60
C PRO A 482 8.05 -11.13 -2.11
N SER A 483 7.43 -11.94 -1.26
CA SER A 483 7.65 -11.93 0.20
C SER A 483 7.49 -13.33 0.80
N THR A 484 8.28 -13.64 1.82
CA THR A 484 8.20 -14.90 2.59
C THR A 484 6.94 -14.99 3.45
N ALA A 485 6.23 -13.89 3.66
CA ALA A 485 4.94 -13.86 4.36
C ALA A 485 3.78 -14.38 3.48
N MET A 486 3.96 -14.39 2.16
CA MET A 486 2.94 -14.84 1.21
C MET A 486 2.78 -16.36 1.19
N LYS A 487 1.61 -16.81 0.74
CA LYS A 487 1.28 -18.24 0.66
C LYS A 487 2.02 -18.88 -0.51
N ASN A 488 2.62 -20.03 -0.26
CA ASN A 488 3.26 -20.83 -1.30
C ASN A 488 2.30 -21.90 -1.79
N PHE A 489 2.07 -21.96 -3.10
CA PHE A 489 1.13 -22.91 -3.71
C PHE A 489 1.41 -24.37 -3.34
N MET A 490 2.67 -24.81 -3.41
CA MET A 490 3.04 -26.20 -3.10
C MET A 490 2.76 -26.51 -1.62
N VAL A 491 3.09 -25.58 -0.71
CA VAL A 491 2.84 -25.76 0.72
C VAL A 491 1.34 -25.84 1.02
N GLU A 492 0.55 -24.91 0.50
CA GLU A 492 -0.89 -24.85 0.76
C GLU A 492 -1.67 -25.96 0.04
N ALA A 493 -1.22 -26.41 -1.14
CA ALA A 493 -1.78 -27.60 -1.80
C ALA A 493 -1.54 -28.86 -0.97
N GLY A 494 -0.33 -29.05 -0.44
CA GLY A 494 -0.04 -30.14 0.49
C GLY A 494 -0.91 -30.08 1.74
N ARG A 495 -1.08 -28.89 2.34
CA ARG A 495 -1.99 -28.67 3.49
C ARG A 495 -3.44 -28.99 3.17
N THR A 496 -3.90 -28.69 1.96
CA THR A 496 -5.24 -29.05 1.48
C THR A 496 -5.43 -30.57 1.51
N ILE A 497 -4.46 -31.33 1.01
CA ILE A 497 -4.48 -32.81 1.06
C ILE A 497 -4.51 -33.30 2.52
N VAL A 498 -3.70 -32.71 3.41
CA VAL A 498 -3.70 -33.05 4.85
C VAL A 498 -5.05 -32.76 5.49
N ALA A 499 -5.69 -31.63 5.18
CA ALA A 499 -6.99 -31.24 5.71
C ALA A 499 -8.08 -32.27 5.32
N ILE A 500 -8.08 -32.71 4.06
CA ILE A 500 -8.98 -33.75 3.57
C ILE A 500 -8.72 -35.08 4.32
N LEU A 501 -7.48 -35.53 4.39
CA LEU A 501 -7.11 -36.78 5.07
C LEU A 501 -7.48 -36.76 6.56
N ARG A 502 -7.30 -35.62 7.24
CA ARG A 502 -7.71 -35.43 8.64
C ARG A 502 -9.22 -35.58 8.81
N HIS A 503 -10.01 -34.99 7.92
CA HIS A 503 -11.48 -35.11 7.96
C HIS A 503 -11.93 -36.55 7.73
N LEU A 504 -11.36 -37.22 6.72
CA LEU A 504 -11.65 -38.62 6.41
C LEU A 504 -11.26 -39.56 7.56
N GLY A 505 -10.17 -39.28 8.28
CA GLY A 505 -9.72 -40.04 9.45
C GLY A 505 -10.62 -39.90 10.68
N ARG A 506 -11.38 -38.79 10.79
CA ARG A 506 -12.27 -38.50 11.94
C ARG A 506 -13.74 -38.80 11.65
N SER A 507 -14.09 -38.99 10.39
CA SER A 507 -15.48 -39.20 9.96
C SER A 507 -16.00 -40.54 10.47
N ALA A 508 -17.18 -40.52 11.10
CA ALA A 508 -17.83 -41.72 11.60
C ALA A 508 -18.40 -42.57 10.44
N PRO A 509 -18.41 -43.91 10.56
CA PRO A 509 -19.09 -44.78 9.60
C PRO A 509 -20.59 -44.39 9.49
N GLY A 510 -21.08 -44.19 8.26
CA GLY A 510 -22.48 -43.84 7.99
C GLY A 510 -22.83 -42.34 8.04
N GLY A 511 -21.84 -41.45 8.05
CA GLY A 511 -22.05 -40.00 7.87
C GLY A 511 -22.46 -39.62 6.44
N GLU A 512 -22.71 -38.33 6.21
CA GLU A 512 -23.13 -37.79 4.89
C GLU A 512 -22.11 -38.00 3.76
N LEU A 513 -20.82 -38.15 4.10
CA LEU A 513 -19.74 -38.38 3.15
C LEU A 513 -19.44 -39.87 3.02
N ASP A 514 -19.39 -40.39 1.78
CA ASP A 514 -18.83 -41.72 1.53
C ASP A 514 -17.29 -41.66 1.61
N VAL A 515 -16.78 -41.76 2.84
CA VAL A 515 -15.35 -41.69 3.17
C VAL A 515 -14.52 -42.68 2.34
N ASN A 516 -15.05 -43.88 2.08
CA ASN A 516 -14.32 -44.91 1.36
C ASN A 516 -14.23 -44.59 -0.13
N ALA A 517 -15.34 -44.14 -0.73
CA ALA A 517 -15.31 -43.70 -2.12
C ALA A 517 -14.36 -42.51 -2.31
N VAL A 518 -14.39 -41.51 -1.42
CA VAL A 518 -13.51 -40.33 -1.49
C VAL A 518 -12.05 -40.74 -1.39
N ARG A 519 -11.70 -41.61 -0.42
CA ARG A 519 -10.33 -42.13 -0.27
C ARG A 519 -9.86 -42.86 -1.53
N LEU A 520 -10.69 -43.77 -2.05
CA LEU A 520 -10.35 -44.52 -3.25
C LEU A 520 -10.08 -43.57 -4.41
N ARG A 521 -10.96 -42.58 -4.61
CA ARG A 521 -10.80 -41.57 -5.66
C ARG A 521 -9.54 -40.72 -5.50
N MET A 522 -9.18 -40.33 -4.27
CA MET A 522 -7.92 -39.62 -4.01
C MET A 522 -6.71 -40.48 -4.37
N PHE A 523 -6.72 -41.77 -4.04
CA PHE A 523 -5.59 -42.67 -4.28
C PHE A 523 -5.48 -43.14 -5.74
N GLU A 524 -6.54 -42.98 -6.54
CA GLU A 524 -6.47 -43.07 -8.00
C GLU A 524 -5.65 -41.93 -8.62
N CYS A 525 -5.50 -40.80 -7.93
CA CYS A 525 -4.68 -39.69 -8.41
C CYS A 525 -3.18 -40.10 -8.42
N PRO A 526 -2.51 -40.05 -9.57
CA PRO A 526 -1.07 -40.28 -9.64
C PRO A 526 -0.31 -39.29 -8.74
N GLU A 527 0.80 -39.75 -8.15
CA GLU A 527 1.71 -38.91 -7.36
C GLU A 527 1.07 -38.21 -6.14
N VAL A 528 -0.11 -38.64 -5.65
CA VAL A 528 -0.81 -37.98 -4.54
C VAL A 528 0.00 -37.91 -3.23
N ALA A 529 0.97 -38.81 -3.03
CA ALA A 529 1.86 -38.79 -1.87
C ALA A 529 3.00 -37.75 -2.01
N LYS A 530 3.37 -37.36 -3.23
CA LYS A 530 4.51 -36.51 -3.55
C LYS A 530 4.42 -35.08 -3.02
N PRO A 531 3.25 -34.39 -3.06
CA PRO A 531 3.09 -33.09 -2.41
C PRO A 531 3.32 -33.17 -0.90
N LEU A 532 2.92 -34.28 -0.26
CA LEU A 532 3.14 -34.51 1.17
C LEU A 532 4.62 -34.80 1.47
N ALA A 533 5.30 -35.57 0.62
CA ALA A 533 6.76 -35.76 0.71
C ALA A 533 7.50 -34.42 0.57
N ARG A 534 7.12 -33.55 -0.37
CA ARG A 534 7.67 -32.19 -0.51
C ARG A 534 7.49 -31.32 0.74
N LEU A 535 6.36 -31.47 1.44
CA LEU A 535 6.16 -30.84 2.75
C LEU A 535 7.16 -31.37 3.78
N VAL A 536 7.38 -32.69 3.85
CA VAL A 536 8.36 -33.29 4.76
C VAL A 536 9.77 -32.73 4.49
N ARG A 537 10.11 -32.49 3.22
CA ARG A 537 11.42 -31.94 2.81
C ARG A 537 11.63 -30.47 3.19
N GLN A 538 10.63 -29.78 3.76
CA GLN A 538 10.78 -28.38 4.19
C GLN A 538 11.73 -28.24 5.39
N ARG A 539 12.89 -27.63 5.15
CA ARG A 539 13.90 -27.36 6.19
C ARG A 539 13.56 -26.15 7.07
N PHE A 540 13.07 -25.08 6.46
CA PHE A 540 12.83 -23.80 7.14
C PHE A 540 11.41 -23.66 7.73
N TYR A 541 10.48 -24.52 7.31
CA TYR A 541 9.07 -24.46 7.73
C TYR A 541 8.68 -25.69 8.55
N ALA A 542 9.06 -25.70 9.84
CA ALA A 542 8.84 -26.83 10.74
C ALA A 542 7.36 -27.25 10.82
N GLY A 543 6.43 -26.29 10.85
CA GLY A 543 5.00 -26.59 10.85
C GLY A 543 4.55 -27.34 9.58
N ALA A 544 4.97 -26.86 8.41
CA ALA A 544 4.62 -27.49 7.13
C ALA A 544 5.17 -28.92 7.03
N ARG A 545 6.40 -29.14 7.50
CA ARG A 545 7.00 -30.46 7.61
C ARG A 545 6.19 -31.41 8.50
N SER A 546 5.84 -30.96 9.70
CA SER A 546 5.05 -31.77 10.65
C SER A 546 3.72 -32.19 10.05
N GLU A 547 3.08 -31.30 9.29
CA GLU A 547 1.84 -31.58 8.57
C GLU A 547 2.04 -32.58 7.43
N GLY A 548 3.16 -32.50 6.70
CA GLY A 548 3.55 -33.51 5.70
C GLY A 548 3.68 -34.91 6.30
N LEU A 549 4.38 -35.04 7.44
CA LEU A 549 4.53 -36.31 8.17
C LEU A 549 3.17 -36.88 8.59
N LEU A 550 2.32 -36.02 9.17
CA LEU A 550 0.96 -36.41 9.54
C LEU A 550 0.14 -36.86 8.31
N GLY A 551 0.23 -36.13 7.19
CA GLY A 551 -0.46 -36.46 5.95
C GLY A 551 -0.08 -37.84 5.42
N LEU A 552 1.22 -38.11 5.30
CA LEU A 552 1.72 -39.43 4.89
C LEU A 552 1.23 -40.50 5.87
N GLY A 553 1.27 -40.23 7.17
CA GLY A 553 0.80 -41.16 8.21
C GLY A 553 -0.69 -41.47 8.08
N LEU A 554 -1.54 -40.47 7.86
CA LEU A 554 -2.98 -40.63 7.65
C LEU A 554 -3.28 -41.42 6.36
N MET A 555 -2.51 -41.18 5.29
CA MET A 555 -2.63 -41.92 4.05
C MET A 555 -2.28 -43.42 4.24
N ALA A 556 -1.20 -43.69 4.98
CA ALA A 556 -0.73 -45.04 5.28
C ALA A 556 -1.65 -45.87 6.20
N GLN A 557 -2.73 -45.29 6.73
CA GLN A 557 -3.72 -46.04 7.54
C GLN A 557 -4.60 -46.98 6.72
N SER A 558 -4.51 -46.94 5.39
CA SER A 558 -5.18 -47.85 4.45
C SER A 558 -4.17 -48.54 3.57
N ARG A 559 -4.52 -49.69 3.00
CA ARG A 559 -3.63 -50.47 2.13
C ARG A 559 -3.30 -49.70 0.84
N GLU A 560 -4.31 -49.11 0.22
CA GLU A 560 -4.19 -48.33 -1.02
C GLU A 560 -3.33 -47.09 -0.80
N GLY A 561 -3.55 -46.36 0.30
CA GLY A 561 -2.74 -45.20 0.65
C GLY A 561 -1.32 -45.57 1.04
N ALA A 562 -1.11 -46.66 1.79
CA ALA A 562 0.23 -47.15 2.12
C ALA A 562 1.02 -47.52 0.85
N ALA A 563 0.37 -48.12 -0.15
CA ALA A 563 0.99 -48.41 -1.45
C ALA A 563 1.51 -47.13 -2.13
N LYS A 564 0.74 -46.03 -2.10
CA LYS A 564 1.16 -44.72 -2.64
C LYS A 564 2.33 -44.09 -1.87
N VAL A 565 2.34 -44.21 -0.55
CA VAL A 565 3.47 -43.71 0.26
C VAL A 565 4.74 -44.55 -0.01
N ILE A 566 4.61 -45.86 -0.17
CA ILE A 566 5.72 -46.76 -0.51
C ILE A 566 6.31 -46.43 -1.88
N GLU A 567 5.45 -46.19 -2.87
CA GLU A 567 5.85 -45.75 -4.22
C GLU A 567 6.70 -44.48 -4.13
N GLU A 568 6.24 -43.47 -3.38
CA GLU A 568 6.99 -42.22 -3.19
C GLU A 568 8.31 -42.41 -2.43
N ILE A 569 8.37 -43.26 -1.40
CA ILE A 569 9.64 -43.55 -0.70
C ILE A 569 10.68 -44.19 -1.64
N LYS A 570 10.23 -44.94 -2.65
CA LYS A 570 11.13 -45.51 -3.66
C LYS A 570 11.59 -44.46 -4.67
N GLU A 571 10.72 -43.52 -5.04
CA GLU A 571 11.07 -42.42 -5.93
C GLU A 571 11.99 -41.38 -5.25
N ASP A 572 11.66 -40.93 -4.04
CA ASP A 572 12.47 -40.03 -3.22
C ASP A 572 13.34 -40.84 -2.24
N GLY A 573 14.50 -41.28 -2.72
CA GLY A 573 15.47 -42.03 -1.91
C GLY A 573 15.96 -41.30 -0.65
N GLY A 574 15.79 -39.97 -0.58
CA GLY A 574 16.15 -39.13 0.57
C GLY A 574 15.03 -38.90 1.58
N LEU A 575 13.81 -39.41 1.33
CA LEU A 575 12.65 -39.16 2.17
C LEU A 575 12.78 -39.80 3.56
N LEU A 576 13.18 -41.07 3.63
CA LEU A 576 13.35 -41.77 4.92
C LEU A 576 14.46 -41.15 5.78
N GLU A 577 15.55 -40.70 5.18
CA GLU A 577 16.62 -40.01 5.91
C GLU A 577 16.15 -38.64 6.41
N ALA A 578 15.38 -37.89 5.61
CA ALA A 578 14.77 -36.66 6.08
C ALA A 578 13.83 -36.91 7.28
N ILE A 579 12.95 -37.91 7.20
CA ILE A 579 12.06 -38.29 8.31
C ILE A 579 12.88 -38.58 9.57
N LYS A 580 13.97 -39.32 9.44
CA LYS A 580 14.89 -39.63 10.54
C LYS A 580 15.53 -38.37 11.13
N ASP A 581 16.17 -37.54 10.30
CA ASP A 581 16.90 -36.36 10.75
C ASP A 581 15.99 -35.38 11.50
N PHE A 582 14.74 -35.23 11.04
CA PHE A 582 13.75 -34.38 11.68
C PHE A 582 13.17 -34.98 12.96
N ALA A 583 12.92 -36.29 13.00
CA ALA A 583 12.48 -36.99 14.21
C ALA A 583 13.57 -37.02 15.29
N GLU A 584 14.85 -37.01 14.91
CA GLU A 584 16.01 -36.92 15.82
C GLU A 584 16.35 -35.48 16.23
N GLY A 585 15.72 -34.47 15.61
CA GLY A 585 15.99 -33.05 15.89
C GLY A 585 17.33 -32.53 15.36
N LYS A 586 17.97 -33.21 14.41
CA LYS A 586 19.33 -32.89 13.93
C LYS A 586 19.41 -31.75 12.93
N ASP A 587 18.31 -31.45 12.22
CA ASP A 587 18.35 -30.58 11.02
C ASP A 587 17.26 -29.49 11.05
N GLY A 588 17.29 -28.61 12.06
CA GLY A 588 16.45 -27.41 12.03
C GLY A 588 17.02 -26.24 12.84
N GLY A 589 16.84 -25.02 12.32
CA GLY A 589 17.32 -23.78 12.93
C GLY A 589 16.84 -23.62 14.38
N ALA A 590 17.77 -23.22 15.24
CA ALA A 590 17.74 -23.35 16.70
C ALA A 590 16.72 -22.46 17.45
N GLU A 591 15.83 -21.72 16.80
CA GLU A 591 15.04 -20.67 17.47
C GLU A 591 13.54 -20.98 17.67
N GLN A 592 12.99 -22.12 17.21
CA GLN A 592 11.54 -22.42 17.34
C GLN A 592 11.16 -23.85 17.81
N GLN A 593 12.11 -24.64 18.33
CA GLN A 593 11.99 -26.11 18.26
C GLN A 593 11.36 -26.87 19.43
N GLY A 594 11.10 -26.29 20.60
CA GLY A 594 10.70 -27.09 21.78
C GLY A 594 9.46 -27.97 21.58
N GLN A 595 8.40 -27.47 20.93
CA GLN A 595 7.15 -28.22 20.71
C GLN A 595 7.08 -28.94 19.36
N ALA A 596 7.83 -28.49 18.34
CA ALA A 596 7.75 -29.04 16.99
C ALA A 596 8.51 -30.36 16.85
N ALA A 597 9.67 -30.50 17.51
CA ALA A 597 10.47 -31.73 17.47
C ALA A 597 9.71 -32.95 18.02
N GLY A 598 8.98 -32.77 19.13
CA GLY A 598 8.15 -33.84 19.71
C GLY A 598 6.97 -34.24 18.82
N ARG A 599 6.38 -33.30 18.07
CA ARG A 599 5.30 -33.60 17.11
C ARG A 599 5.83 -34.33 15.88
N ASP A 600 6.98 -33.90 15.36
CA ASP A 600 7.64 -34.53 14.22
C ASP A 600 7.99 -35.99 14.54
N TYR A 601 8.56 -36.23 15.73
CA TYR A 601 8.80 -37.58 16.27
C TYR A 601 7.51 -38.42 16.31
N GLN A 602 6.45 -37.91 16.95
CA GLN A 602 5.19 -38.64 17.08
C GLN A 602 4.57 -38.98 15.73
N ASN A 603 4.55 -38.03 14.80
CA ASN A 603 4.01 -38.24 13.46
C ASN A 603 4.84 -39.24 12.66
N ALA A 604 6.17 -39.23 12.80
CA ALA A 604 7.06 -40.20 12.17
C ALA A 604 6.80 -41.63 12.69
N ILE A 605 6.65 -41.81 14.01
CA ILE A 605 6.30 -43.12 14.59
C ILE A 605 4.96 -43.63 14.07
N VAL A 606 3.93 -42.77 14.04
CA VAL A 606 2.60 -43.12 13.53
C VAL A 606 2.67 -43.53 12.05
N LEU A 607 3.42 -42.81 11.23
CA LEU A 607 3.64 -43.16 9.83
C LEU A 607 4.30 -44.54 9.68
N LEU A 608 5.42 -44.78 10.37
CA LEU A 608 6.16 -46.03 10.26
C LEU A 608 5.32 -47.22 10.74
N GLN A 609 4.55 -47.05 11.81
CA GLN A 609 3.62 -48.07 12.30
C GLN A 609 2.48 -48.33 11.30
N ALA A 610 1.90 -47.27 10.72
CA ALA A 610 0.83 -47.39 9.74
C ALA A 610 1.31 -48.13 8.47
N LEU A 611 2.53 -47.84 8.00
CA LEU A 611 3.16 -48.55 6.90
C LEU A 611 3.33 -50.04 7.21
N GLN A 612 3.84 -50.41 8.38
CA GLN A 612 4.00 -51.82 8.76
C GLN A 612 2.67 -52.58 8.82
N ASN A 613 1.61 -51.91 9.28
CA ASN A 613 0.29 -52.52 9.38
C ASN A 613 -0.40 -52.69 8.02
N ASN A 614 -0.02 -51.91 7.00
CA ASN A 614 -0.76 -51.80 5.74
C ASN A 614 0.08 -52.02 4.48
N TRP A 615 1.39 -52.30 4.57
CA TRP A 615 2.24 -52.53 3.39
C TRP A 615 1.85 -53.82 2.63
N GLY A 616 1.68 -53.70 1.32
CA GLY A 616 1.34 -54.82 0.45
C GLY A 616 2.56 -55.45 -0.22
N ASN A 617 2.35 -55.94 -1.45
CA ASN A 617 3.41 -56.52 -2.28
C ASN A 617 4.37 -55.44 -2.83
N GLU A 618 3.98 -54.18 -2.71
CA GLU A 618 4.71 -53.00 -3.15
C GLU A 618 5.96 -52.77 -2.29
N ALA A 619 5.97 -53.21 -1.03
CA ALA A 619 7.15 -53.12 -0.16
C ALA A 619 8.05 -54.36 -0.33
N ASP A 620 9.23 -54.16 -0.91
CA ASP A 620 10.29 -55.17 -0.93
C ASP A 620 10.94 -55.36 0.44
N THR A 621 11.67 -56.45 0.61
CA THR A 621 12.32 -56.80 1.88
C THR A 621 13.27 -55.71 2.36
N ALA A 622 14.03 -55.09 1.44
CA ALA A 622 14.98 -54.05 1.80
C ALA A 622 14.29 -52.80 2.37
N LEU A 623 13.16 -52.39 1.78
CA LEU A 623 12.36 -51.28 2.31
C LEU A 623 11.73 -51.63 3.65
N LYS A 624 11.22 -52.86 3.80
CA LYS A 624 10.67 -53.35 5.07
C LYS A 624 11.70 -53.25 6.20
N ASP A 625 12.90 -53.75 5.94
CA ASP A 625 14.02 -53.71 6.89
C ASP A 625 14.40 -52.28 7.26
N ARG A 626 14.45 -51.35 6.27
CA ARG A 626 14.74 -49.93 6.51
C ARG A 626 13.69 -49.26 7.39
N VAL A 627 12.40 -49.48 7.11
CA VAL A 627 11.28 -48.91 7.88
C VAL A 627 11.26 -49.45 9.31
N THR A 628 11.45 -50.77 9.49
CA THR A 628 11.54 -51.40 10.81
C THR A 628 12.75 -50.89 11.59
N SER A 629 13.93 -50.83 10.96
CA SER A 629 15.16 -50.32 11.59
C SER A 629 15.01 -48.86 12.04
N LEU A 630 14.37 -48.02 11.22
CA LEU A 630 14.11 -46.63 11.58
C LEU A 630 13.13 -46.52 12.75
N GLN A 631 12.06 -47.32 12.77
CA GLN A 631 11.11 -47.31 13.88
C GLN A 631 11.77 -47.77 15.19
N GLU A 632 12.61 -48.80 15.16
CA GLU A 632 13.38 -49.26 16.32
C GLU A 632 14.36 -48.20 16.83
N LEU A 633 15.03 -47.50 15.91
CA LEU A 633 15.93 -46.40 16.24
C LEU A 633 15.19 -45.28 16.96
N LEU A 634 14.06 -44.84 16.41
CA LEU A 634 13.24 -43.79 17.01
C LEU A 634 12.61 -44.27 18.34
N GLY A 635 12.21 -45.53 18.46
CA GLY A 635 11.69 -46.09 19.71
C GLY A 635 12.71 -46.07 20.87
N LYS A 636 14.01 -46.18 20.58
CA LYS A 636 15.08 -46.10 21.59
C LYS A 636 15.28 -44.67 22.13
N LEU A 637 14.95 -43.65 21.35
CA LEU A 637 15.04 -42.24 21.76
C LEU A 637 13.94 -41.84 22.75
N MET A 638 12.86 -42.62 22.88
CA MET A 638 11.79 -42.38 23.87
C MET A 638 12.14 -42.82 25.30
N VAL A 639 13.21 -43.62 25.46
CA VAL A 639 13.61 -44.26 26.72
C VAL A 639 14.81 -43.53 27.38
N GLN A 640 15.34 -42.50 26.72
CA GLN A 640 16.34 -41.56 27.23
C GLN A 640 15.68 -40.21 27.49
#